data_AF-A0A7J3LKX6-F1
#
_entry.id   AF-A0A7J3LKX6-F1
#
_cell.length_a   1.000
_cell.length_b   1.000
_cell.length_c   1.000
_cell.angle_alpha   90.00
_cell.angle_beta   90.00
_cell.angle_gamma   90.00
#
_symmetry.space_group_name_H-M   'P 1'
#
loop_
_entity.id
_entity.type
_entity.pdbx_description
1 polymer ?
#
loop_
_entity_poly.entity_id
_entity_poly.type
_entity_poly.pdbx_seq_one_letter_code
_entity_poly.pdbx_strand_id
1 'polypeptide(L)'
;MGRRGVLSVLIFAVMLASCTIAYEIKGSIEGIYLIRPDSKYIDKSNVPQEYISLEDLNFYACVEEPDIPIKTSVVCMDDNSFTDINMHKWSDQYNCYIGSFNAQERDCRDLRIYLIYVKDGETIQREKKIKVNRFSSMLDHVYRTQYSDGGWRDATETAAGIWVLSNYRDIFAERIDLGMRWLKLNRNNKDKCWPDTDCSIATTAKIMAYLTLAGHEDKYRVIHDGLIYLEAMQNFFLPDDVWNLTIFPFEPYNTSCILSYNNGLLLNESFWVLPPRSTSFKINPVPLVPLYVICDRNIRVNLSTQLGETVFIYEGDNLSYTMPDHCWSRDAKWGACDVTTTVFATISNISDDRKAKAMNYLVSQLHAERSGEQYVGHNKNISDSALFVYSAANSQFNGSGNVSSVAAWLRYKQNNNGSWGSGSTYEMIYPTGYSIMGMMKAGFNRSHEVISDADDWVVNEELKFSQEVGTEYVGWNSTEMNALAYIVLKNNARPILKSRPMTVLMDQESKLIEIYNPTTFRMTDVAYEFSDNLKGVLEIEKERKEIEPYSYIRLNLKRKVAETGNLYGYLSISNLGDETAKIPIIITSYPKLEMKPKEKSLVVFGTTAKLDFNVIKTGHSFQCTLTLEDQEVSAASQYTITSGSLSVDLTFSKAERLEKTYKGKFECQAAGQSFIIPFAIPISRYSSFPFTYRPEEIFVNDTADRVFYVKNKLDESLDVGVSFVKSQAFFEFVSQDKTIDPEQEVNFTIRNKAQGINFTDSTQIEITALGQKKTIPFRVDVTAEPEKVTNPLVLYSIIALLLALLIGSGVAGYYYRKQILALFQKKDNTDLIKMRIKKLEAKEKETAILNMVKIMKMLKKEDLTIRRRLLEEGFTEKEIDSALASENQEEVPLGEAGKKSVR
;
A
#
# COMPACT_ATOMS: atom_id res chain seq x y z
N MET A 1 22.79 -38.77 -24.74
CA MET A 1 22.38 -37.44 -24.20
C MET A 1 20.99 -36.97 -24.70
N GLY A 2 20.00 -37.85 -24.90
CA GLY A 2 18.79 -37.49 -25.68
C GLY A 2 17.44 -37.38 -24.95
N ARG A 3 17.36 -37.54 -23.62
CA ARG A 3 16.06 -37.59 -22.90
C ARG A 3 15.73 -36.39 -21.99
N ARG A 4 16.67 -35.47 -21.74
CA ARG A 4 16.44 -34.28 -20.88
C ARG A 4 15.95 -33.03 -21.64
N GLY A 5 16.14 -32.95 -22.95
CA GLY A 5 15.73 -31.78 -23.75
C GLY A 5 14.21 -31.65 -23.94
N VAL A 6 13.51 -32.77 -24.17
CA VAL A 6 12.07 -32.74 -24.52
C VAL A 6 11.18 -32.43 -23.31
N LEU A 7 11.56 -32.89 -22.11
CA LEU A 7 10.84 -32.59 -20.87
C LEU A 7 10.97 -31.12 -20.46
N SER A 8 12.12 -30.50 -20.76
CA SER A 8 12.40 -29.09 -20.43
C SER A 8 11.57 -28.13 -21.30
N VAL A 9 11.37 -28.46 -22.59
CA VAL A 9 10.55 -27.66 -23.51
C VAL A 9 9.06 -27.76 -23.16
N LEU A 10 8.60 -28.91 -22.68
CA LEU A 10 7.20 -29.12 -22.30
C LEU A 10 6.83 -28.41 -20.98
N ILE A 11 7.76 -28.37 -20.02
CA ILE A 11 7.58 -27.63 -18.74
C ILE A 11 7.61 -26.11 -18.98
N PHE A 12 8.46 -25.64 -19.90
CA PHE A 12 8.53 -24.21 -20.26
C PHE A 12 7.27 -23.72 -20.98
N ALA A 13 6.66 -24.56 -21.82
CA ALA A 13 5.39 -24.25 -22.50
C ALA A 13 4.18 -24.22 -21.56
N VAL A 14 4.19 -25.03 -20.48
CA VAL A 14 3.11 -25.05 -19.47
C VAL A 14 3.21 -23.87 -18.50
N MET A 15 4.42 -23.41 -18.16
CA MET A 15 4.59 -22.19 -17.33
C MET A 15 4.19 -20.91 -18.06
N LEU A 16 4.40 -20.82 -19.39
CA LEU A 16 3.98 -19.65 -20.17
C LEU A 16 2.45 -19.49 -20.28
N ALA A 17 1.68 -20.56 -20.06
CA ALA A 17 0.22 -20.54 -20.14
C ALA A 17 -0.49 -20.11 -18.83
N SER A 18 0.25 -19.82 -17.75
CA SER A 18 -0.32 -19.58 -16.40
C SER A 18 -0.07 -18.19 -15.80
N CYS A 19 0.40 -17.21 -16.58
CA CYS A 19 0.72 -15.85 -16.08
C CYS A 19 -0.20 -14.70 -16.53
N THR A 20 -1.47 -14.96 -16.86
CA THR A 20 -2.43 -13.87 -17.15
C THR A 20 -3.63 -13.91 -16.20
N ILE A 21 -3.44 -13.35 -15.01
CA ILE A 21 -4.56 -12.88 -14.16
C ILE A 21 -4.20 -11.44 -13.75
N ALA A 22 -4.53 -10.49 -14.62
CA ALA A 22 -4.60 -9.09 -14.26
C ALA A 22 -5.94 -8.87 -13.53
N TYR A 23 -5.88 -8.32 -12.32
CA TYR A 23 -7.04 -7.93 -11.54
C TYR A 23 -7.82 -6.84 -12.27
N GLU A 24 -9.02 -7.17 -12.71
CA GLU A 24 -9.98 -6.25 -13.32
C GLU A 24 -10.60 -5.37 -12.21
N ILE A 25 -10.27 -4.09 -12.18
CA ILE A 25 -10.84 -3.12 -11.23
C ILE A 25 -12.29 -2.85 -11.66
N LYS A 26 -13.26 -3.42 -10.93
CA LYS A 26 -14.68 -3.08 -11.05
C LYS A 26 -15.02 -1.87 -10.17
N GLY A 27 -15.06 -0.70 -10.81
CA GLY A 27 -15.64 0.55 -10.33
C GLY A 27 -15.92 1.45 -11.53
N SER A 28 -16.79 2.47 -11.43
CA SER A 28 -16.95 3.46 -12.50
C SER A 28 -15.56 3.98 -12.88
N ILE A 29 -15.18 3.90 -14.15
CA ILE A 29 -13.83 4.26 -14.61
C ILE A 29 -13.61 5.78 -14.53
N GLU A 30 -14.70 6.56 -14.54
CA GLU A 30 -14.68 8.01 -14.47
C GLU A 30 -14.68 8.54 -13.03
N GLY A 31 -13.73 9.42 -12.70
CA GLY A 31 -13.64 10.04 -11.37
C GLY A 31 -12.27 10.62 -11.00
N ILE A 32 -12.20 11.21 -9.81
CA ILE A 32 -10.97 11.68 -9.16
C ILE A 32 -10.66 10.75 -7.99
N TYR A 33 -9.45 10.21 -7.95
CA TYR A 33 -9.03 9.22 -6.96
C TYR A 33 -7.67 9.59 -6.38
N LEU A 34 -7.54 9.52 -5.06
CA LEU A 34 -6.30 9.87 -4.40
C LEU A 34 -5.31 8.70 -4.36
N ILE A 35 -4.04 9.01 -4.55
CA ILE A 35 -2.93 8.06 -4.41
C ILE A 35 -2.38 8.22 -3.00
N ARG A 36 -2.48 7.16 -2.21
CA ARG A 36 -2.05 7.14 -0.82
C ARG A 36 -1.24 5.90 -0.49
N PRO A 37 -0.35 5.96 0.51
CA PRO A 37 0.36 4.80 0.97
C PRO A 37 -0.58 3.80 1.67
N ASP A 38 -0.32 2.51 1.52
CA ASP A 38 -1.01 1.40 2.20
C ASP A 38 -0.35 1.10 3.55
N SER A 39 -0.88 1.69 4.62
CA SER A 39 -0.36 1.53 5.99
C SER A 39 -1.34 0.76 6.88
N LYS A 40 -0.84 -0.08 7.79
CA LYS A 40 -1.67 -0.80 8.79
C LYS A 40 -2.35 0.12 9.80
N TYR A 41 -1.86 1.36 9.92
CA TYR A 41 -2.51 2.40 10.72
C TYR A 41 -3.68 3.06 9.97
N ILE A 42 -3.87 2.77 8.67
CA ILE A 42 -5.03 3.19 7.90
C ILE A 42 -6.14 2.17 8.12
N ASP A 43 -7.15 2.58 8.88
CA ASP A 43 -8.43 1.89 8.82
C ASP A 43 -9.08 2.16 7.45
N LYS A 44 -8.76 1.29 6.48
CA LYS A 44 -9.33 1.32 5.12
C LYS A 44 -10.85 1.17 5.13
N SER A 45 -11.45 0.75 6.25
CA SER A 45 -12.90 0.60 6.36
C SER A 45 -13.62 1.90 6.75
N ASN A 46 -12.96 2.90 7.36
CA ASN A 46 -13.68 4.02 8.01
C ASN A 46 -13.07 5.43 7.88
N VAL A 47 -11.94 5.64 7.19
CA VAL A 47 -11.51 7.01 6.85
C VAL A 47 -12.03 7.36 5.45
N PRO A 48 -12.93 8.34 5.29
CA PRO A 48 -13.30 8.82 3.96
C PRO A 48 -12.03 9.17 3.20
N GLN A 49 -11.94 8.77 1.93
CA GLN A 49 -10.78 9.04 1.07
C GLN A 49 -10.46 10.55 0.92
N GLU A 50 -11.17 11.43 1.61
CA GLU A 50 -11.16 12.88 1.46
C GLU A 50 -10.21 13.55 2.46
N TYR A 51 -9.75 12.90 3.54
CA TYR A 51 -8.85 13.54 4.52
C TYR A 51 -7.36 13.38 4.19
N ILE A 52 -6.64 14.46 3.87
CA ILE A 52 -5.18 14.44 3.66
C ILE A 52 -4.45 15.02 4.86
N SER A 53 -3.37 14.39 5.32
CA SER A 53 -2.54 14.86 6.43
C SER A 53 -1.31 15.57 5.89
N LEU A 54 -1.27 16.91 5.77
CA LEU A 54 -0.10 17.71 5.30
C LEU A 54 0.72 17.15 4.10
N GLU A 55 0.17 16.17 3.37
CA GLU A 55 0.86 15.34 2.40
C GLU A 55 0.85 16.01 1.04
N ASP A 56 1.81 15.61 0.22
CA ASP A 56 1.76 15.91 -1.20
C ASP A 56 0.51 15.23 -1.77
N LEU A 57 -0.45 16.03 -2.22
CA LEU A 57 -1.70 15.57 -2.78
C LEU A 57 -1.41 14.99 -4.17
N ASN A 58 -1.27 13.67 -4.25
CA ASN A 58 -1.18 12.93 -5.50
C ASN A 58 -2.53 12.28 -5.82
N PHE A 59 -3.00 12.42 -7.06
CA PHE A 59 -4.31 11.88 -7.46
C PHE A 59 -4.35 11.57 -8.95
N TYR A 60 -5.18 10.61 -9.34
CA TYR A 60 -5.51 10.35 -10.74
C TYR A 60 -6.93 10.81 -11.05
N ALA A 61 -7.09 11.44 -12.21
CA ALA A 61 -8.35 11.81 -12.82
C ALA A 61 -8.54 10.95 -14.07
N CYS A 62 -9.62 10.17 -14.13
CA CYS A 62 -9.92 9.30 -15.26
C CYS A 62 -11.20 9.77 -15.95
N VAL A 63 -11.19 9.72 -17.29
CA VAL A 63 -12.32 10.04 -18.16
C VAL A 63 -12.58 8.85 -19.07
N GLU A 64 -13.84 8.61 -19.47
CA GLU A 64 -14.15 7.47 -20.35
C GLU A 64 -13.63 7.68 -21.78
N GLU A 65 -13.75 8.90 -22.31
CA GLU A 65 -13.37 9.19 -23.68
C GLU A 65 -11.84 9.34 -23.87
N PRO A 66 -11.28 8.77 -24.95
CA PRO A 66 -9.88 8.97 -25.31
C PRO A 66 -9.62 10.39 -25.82
N ASP A 67 -8.41 10.87 -25.51
CA ASP A 67 -7.81 12.10 -26.05
C ASP A 67 -8.61 13.40 -25.83
N ILE A 68 -9.49 13.44 -24.82
CA ILE A 68 -10.17 14.68 -24.43
C ILE A 68 -9.24 15.56 -23.59
N PRO A 69 -9.11 16.87 -23.90
CA PRO A 69 -8.38 17.80 -23.06
C PRO A 69 -9.09 17.96 -21.71
N ILE A 70 -8.36 17.62 -20.64
CA ILE A 70 -8.82 17.83 -19.27
C ILE A 70 -8.17 19.09 -18.69
N LYS A 71 -8.95 19.85 -17.92
CA LYS A 71 -8.43 20.89 -17.03
C LYS A 71 -8.65 20.47 -15.59
N THR A 72 -7.59 20.51 -14.80
CA THR A 72 -7.66 20.20 -13.38
C THR A 72 -7.18 21.39 -12.56
N SER A 73 -7.91 21.71 -11.49
CA SER A 73 -7.50 22.75 -10.55
C SER A 73 -7.76 22.32 -9.12
N VAL A 74 -6.93 22.82 -8.21
CA VAL A 74 -7.13 22.69 -6.76
C VAL A 74 -7.55 24.04 -6.23
N VAL A 75 -8.70 24.08 -5.55
CA VAL A 75 -9.30 25.29 -4.97
C VAL A 75 -9.20 25.20 -3.46
N CYS A 76 -8.67 26.24 -2.85
CA CYS A 76 -8.75 26.48 -1.41
C CYS A 76 -10.15 26.97 -1.09
N MET A 77 -10.89 26.24 -0.26
CA MET A 77 -12.28 26.58 0.04
C MET A 77 -12.40 27.78 1.00
N ASP A 78 -11.34 28.10 1.74
CA ASP A 78 -11.35 29.18 2.73
C ASP A 78 -11.33 30.57 2.09
N ASP A 79 -10.52 30.75 1.05
CA ASP A 79 -10.33 32.03 0.35
C ASP A 79 -10.70 31.99 -1.13
N ASN A 80 -11.21 30.86 -1.62
CA ASN A 80 -11.51 30.57 -3.03
C ASN A 80 -10.33 30.75 -3.99
N SER A 81 -9.11 30.79 -3.48
CA SER A 81 -7.92 30.82 -4.33
C SER A 81 -7.81 29.48 -5.07
N PHE A 82 -7.37 29.49 -6.33
CA PHE A 82 -7.17 28.25 -7.10
C PHE A 82 -5.77 28.13 -7.70
N THR A 83 -5.34 26.89 -7.93
CA THR A 83 -4.09 26.55 -8.63
C THR A 83 -4.42 25.56 -9.74
N ASP A 84 -4.08 25.89 -10.97
CA ASP A 84 -4.18 24.95 -12.08
C ASP A 84 -3.10 23.86 -11.91
N ILE A 85 -3.51 22.60 -12.00
CA ILE A 85 -2.62 21.44 -11.82
C ILE A 85 -2.20 20.91 -13.17
N ASN A 86 -0.88 20.76 -13.34
CA ASN A 86 -0.33 20.06 -14.50
C ASN A 86 -0.61 18.57 -14.36
N MET A 87 -1.31 18.03 -15.36
CA MET A 87 -1.70 16.63 -15.42
C MET A 87 -0.78 15.87 -16.38
N HIS A 88 -0.34 14.69 -16.00
CA HIS A 88 0.47 13.79 -16.83
C HIS A 88 -0.32 12.52 -17.16
N LYS A 89 -0.22 11.98 -18.37
CA LYS A 89 -0.90 10.73 -18.72
C LYS A 89 -0.37 9.59 -17.82
N TRP A 90 -1.29 8.81 -17.24
CA TRP A 90 -1.01 7.73 -16.28
C TRP A 90 -1.35 6.34 -16.82
N SER A 91 -2.27 6.25 -17.78
CA SER A 91 -2.61 4.99 -18.43
C SER A 91 -3.02 5.22 -19.87
N ASP A 92 -2.46 4.41 -20.77
CA ASP A 92 -2.86 4.38 -22.18
C ASP A 92 -4.16 3.59 -22.40
N GLN A 93 -4.54 2.74 -21.44
CA GLN A 93 -5.73 1.89 -21.54
C GLN A 93 -6.98 2.53 -20.94
N TYR A 94 -6.83 3.40 -19.93
CA TYR A 94 -7.95 3.89 -19.11
C TYR A 94 -8.10 5.42 -19.10
N ASN A 95 -7.45 6.15 -20.01
CA ASN A 95 -7.49 7.63 -20.11
C ASN A 95 -7.41 8.34 -18.75
N CYS A 96 -6.50 7.86 -17.93
CA CYS A 96 -6.25 8.40 -16.61
C CYS A 96 -5.05 9.34 -16.67
N TYR A 97 -5.12 10.42 -15.91
CA TYR A 97 -4.08 11.42 -15.79
C TYR A 97 -3.75 11.62 -14.32
N ILE A 98 -2.48 11.80 -13.99
CA ILE A 98 -2.00 12.02 -12.64
C ILE A 98 -1.64 13.49 -12.43
N GLY A 99 -2.06 14.04 -11.29
CA GLY A 99 -1.71 15.37 -10.83
C GLY A 99 -1.10 15.31 -9.43
N SER A 100 -0.27 16.30 -9.11
CA SER A 100 0.32 16.46 -7.79
C SER A 100 0.24 17.92 -7.32
N PHE A 101 -0.09 18.14 -6.05
CA PHE A 101 -0.17 19.47 -5.43
C PHE A 101 0.43 19.45 -4.01
N ASN A 102 1.29 20.41 -3.69
CA ASN A 102 1.83 20.54 -2.34
C ASN A 102 0.84 21.30 -1.47
N ALA A 103 0.15 20.58 -0.58
CA ALA A 103 -0.85 21.17 0.29
C ALA A 103 -0.30 22.22 1.28
N GLN A 104 1.02 22.34 1.47
CA GLN A 104 1.64 23.38 2.30
C GLN A 104 1.84 24.71 1.58
N GLU A 105 1.75 24.76 0.24
CA GLU A 105 1.85 26.02 -0.49
C GLU A 105 0.66 26.94 -0.20
N ARG A 106 -0.42 26.42 0.39
CA ARG A 106 -1.58 27.19 0.81
C ARG A 106 -2.06 26.78 2.20
N ASP A 107 -2.34 27.76 3.05
CA ASP A 107 -2.95 27.54 4.35
C ASP A 107 -4.47 27.35 4.20
N CYS A 108 -4.88 26.13 3.82
CA CYS A 108 -6.28 25.78 3.57
C CYS A 108 -6.75 24.68 4.50
N ARG A 109 -7.94 24.85 5.09
CA ARG A 109 -8.66 23.83 5.88
C ARG A 109 -9.27 22.78 4.99
N ASP A 110 -9.92 23.22 3.91
CA ASP A 110 -10.53 22.36 2.90
C ASP A 110 -9.98 22.71 1.51
N LEU A 111 -9.64 21.68 0.75
CA LEU A 111 -9.31 21.77 -0.66
C LEU A 111 -10.43 21.13 -1.50
N ARG A 112 -10.59 21.58 -2.73
CA ARG A 112 -11.47 20.94 -3.71
C ARG A 112 -10.71 20.75 -5.01
N ILE A 113 -10.67 19.51 -5.48
CA ILE A 113 -10.12 19.19 -6.80
C ILE A 113 -11.27 19.28 -7.79
N TYR A 114 -11.12 20.13 -8.80
CA TYR A 114 -12.01 20.18 -9.96
C TYR A 114 -11.37 19.49 -11.15
N LEU A 115 -12.16 18.66 -11.82
CA LEU A 115 -11.86 18.10 -13.13
C LEU A 115 -12.93 18.64 -14.10
N ILE A 116 -12.48 19.32 -15.15
CA ILE A 116 -13.33 19.92 -16.18
C ILE A 116 -12.90 19.37 -17.54
N TYR A 117 -13.85 18.89 -18.34
CA TYR A 117 -13.63 18.42 -19.71
C TYR A 117 -14.89 18.63 -20.55
N VAL A 118 -14.76 18.56 -21.88
CA VAL A 118 -15.89 18.75 -22.81
C VAL A 118 -16.25 17.41 -23.43
N LYS A 119 -17.50 16.99 -23.24
CA LYS A 119 -18.08 15.76 -23.81
C LYS A 119 -19.31 16.14 -24.63
N ASP A 120 -19.33 15.77 -25.91
CA ASP A 120 -20.45 16.05 -26.84
C ASP A 120 -20.89 17.53 -26.90
N GLY A 121 -19.94 18.46 -26.71
CA GLY A 121 -20.20 19.91 -26.68
C GLY A 121 -20.69 20.45 -25.34
N GLU A 122 -20.91 19.59 -24.35
CA GLU A 122 -21.26 19.96 -22.98
C GLU A 122 -20.01 19.98 -22.09
N THR A 123 -19.90 20.98 -21.21
CA THR A 123 -18.83 21.04 -20.21
C THR A 123 -19.22 20.18 -19.01
N ILE A 124 -18.48 19.11 -18.77
CA ILE A 124 -18.64 18.24 -17.61
C ILE A 124 -17.67 18.68 -16.53
N GLN A 125 -18.19 18.89 -15.32
CA GLN A 125 -17.41 19.19 -14.12
C GLN A 125 -17.60 18.07 -13.10
N ARG A 126 -16.49 17.53 -12.61
CA ARG A 126 -16.43 16.64 -11.47
C ARG A 126 -15.65 17.33 -10.35
N GLU A 127 -16.08 17.12 -9.12
CA GLU A 127 -15.37 17.64 -7.95
C GLU A 127 -15.12 16.56 -6.92
N LYS A 128 -13.99 16.68 -6.22
CA LYS A 128 -13.67 15.90 -5.03
C LYS A 128 -13.28 16.86 -3.92
N LYS A 129 -14.07 16.90 -2.85
CA LYS A 129 -13.74 17.65 -1.65
C LYS A 129 -12.65 16.91 -0.88
N ILE A 130 -11.70 17.64 -0.34
CA ILE A 130 -10.55 17.15 0.39
C ILE A 130 -10.44 17.95 1.70
N LYS A 131 -10.42 17.29 2.84
CA LYS A 131 -10.23 17.91 4.15
C LYS A 131 -8.74 17.82 4.54
N VAL A 132 -8.10 18.94 4.87
CA VAL A 132 -6.67 18.98 5.24
C VAL A 132 -6.54 18.91 6.75
N ASN A 133 -5.90 17.85 7.27
CA ASN A 133 -5.72 17.61 8.69
C ASN A 133 -4.27 17.92 9.11
N ARG A 134 -4.06 18.79 10.14
CA ARG A 134 -2.73 19.17 10.63
C ARG A 134 -2.32 18.33 11.83
N PHE A 135 -1.90 17.12 11.51
CA PHE A 135 -1.74 16.05 12.48
C PHE A 135 -0.46 16.08 13.36
N SER A 136 0.66 16.67 12.89
CA SER A 136 1.97 16.56 13.56
C SER A 136 2.20 17.52 14.73
N SER A 137 1.37 18.56 14.88
CA SER A 137 1.54 19.63 15.87
C SER A 137 1.27 19.20 17.29
N MET A 138 0.17 18.49 17.55
CA MET A 138 -0.18 18.09 18.92
C MET A 138 0.86 17.14 19.53
N LEU A 139 1.36 16.18 18.74
CA LEU A 139 2.41 15.25 19.18
C LEU A 139 3.76 15.96 19.35
N ASP A 140 4.12 16.85 18.42
CA ASP A 140 5.32 17.68 18.54
C ASP A 140 5.24 18.59 19.78
N HIS A 141 4.06 19.14 20.07
CA HIS A 141 3.83 19.93 21.27
C HIS A 141 4.05 19.11 22.54
N VAL A 142 3.38 17.95 22.68
CA VAL A 142 3.60 17.04 23.82
C VAL A 142 5.07 16.65 23.91
N TYR A 143 5.75 16.41 22.80
CA TYR A 143 7.18 16.09 22.81
C TYR A 143 8.06 17.26 23.29
N ARG A 144 7.84 18.47 22.78
CA ARG A 144 8.67 19.66 23.07
C ARG A 144 8.43 20.25 24.45
N THR A 145 7.25 20.04 25.04
CA THR A 145 6.92 20.54 26.38
C THR A 145 7.44 19.66 27.51
N GLN A 146 8.10 18.53 27.22
CA GLN A 146 8.77 17.77 28.26
C GLN A 146 9.97 18.56 28.79
N TYR A 147 9.99 18.81 30.09
CA TYR A 147 11.13 19.44 30.74
C TYR A 147 12.35 18.52 30.74
N SER A 148 13.54 19.10 30.94
CA SER A 148 14.80 18.37 30.95
C SER A 148 14.92 17.32 32.07
N ASP A 149 14.09 17.43 33.11
CA ASP A 149 14.01 16.46 34.21
C ASP A 149 13.11 15.24 33.87
N GLY A 150 12.44 15.25 32.72
CA GLY A 150 11.55 14.20 32.24
C GLY A 150 10.07 14.42 32.52
N GLY A 151 9.69 15.43 33.31
CA GLY A 151 8.30 15.72 33.64
C GLY A 151 7.60 16.62 32.63
N TRP A 152 6.27 16.64 32.69
CA TRP A 152 5.40 17.66 32.09
C TRP A 152 4.63 18.32 33.21
N ARG A 153 4.93 19.57 33.53
CA ARG A 153 4.28 20.46 34.53
C ARG A 153 3.97 19.85 35.91
N ASP A 154 3.11 18.84 35.97
CA ASP A 154 2.68 18.08 37.14
C ASP A 154 2.54 16.57 36.84
N ALA A 155 2.24 15.76 37.85
CA ALA A 155 2.15 14.30 37.68
C ALA A 155 1.01 13.85 36.74
N THR A 156 -0.08 14.62 36.65
CA THR A 156 -1.20 14.28 35.76
C THR A 156 -0.83 14.54 34.31
N GLU A 157 -0.25 15.71 34.03
CA GLU A 157 0.24 16.04 32.69
C GLU A 157 1.38 15.10 32.26
N THR A 158 2.26 14.70 33.17
CA THR A 158 3.31 13.72 32.89
C THR A 158 2.73 12.37 32.48
N ALA A 159 1.70 11.89 33.18
CA ALA A 159 1.01 10.66 32.83
C ALA A 159 0.28 10.76 31.47
N ALA A 160 -0.32 11.92 31.16
CA ALA A 160 -0.96 12.16 29.87
C ALA A 160 0.06 12.22 28.71
N GLY A 161 1.23 12.84 28.93
CA GLY A 161 2.34 12.84 27.98
C GLY A 161 2.84 11.42 27.69
N ILE A 162 3.06 10.63 28.75
CA ILE A 162 3.42 9.20 28.62
C ILE A 162 2.34 8.43 27.85
N TRP A 163 1.07 8.69 28.13
CA TRP A 163 -0.06 8.04 27.45
C TRP A 163 -0.03 8.24 25.93
N VAL A 164 0.24 9.46 25.47
CA VAL A 164 0.35 9.74 24.04
C VAL A 164 1.60 9.17 23.41
N LEU A 165 2.76 9.43 24.00
CA LEU A 165 4.04 8.96 23.46
C LEU A 165 4.10 7.42 23.39
N SER A 166 3.38 6.72 24.26
CA SER A 166 3.28 5.26 24.27
C SER A 166 2.61 4.66 23.02
N ASN A 167 1.94 5.46 22.19
CA ASN A 167 1.47 4.98 20.88
C ASN A 167 2.63 4.72 19.90
N TYR A 168 3.83 5.27 20.19
CA TYR A 168 5.05 5.04 19.43
C TYR A 168 6.24 4.73 20.37
N ARG A 169 6.07 3.71 21.21
CA ARG A 169 7.09 3.30 22.21
C ARG A 169 8.48 3.14 21.62
N ASP A 170 8.59 2.55 20.43
CA ASP A 170 9.88 2.29 19.80
C ASP A 170 10.65 3.59 19.48
N ILE A 171 9.92 4.69 19.29
CA ILE A 171 10.49 6.01 18.98
C ILE A 171 10.76 6.81 20.26
N PHE A 172 9.82 6.78 21.21
CA PHE A 172 9.87 7.64 22.40
C PHE A 172 10.29 6.90 23.68
N ALA A 173 10.89 5.72 23.58
CA ALA A 173 11.27 4.90 24.73
C ALA A 173 12.04 5.69 25.78
N GLU A 174 13.06 6.45 25.38
CA GLU A 174 13.85 7.28 26.31
C GLU A 174 13.00 8.34 27.02
N ARG A 175 12.12 9.01 26.27
CA ARG A 175 11.25 10.08 26.80
C ARG A 175 10.21 9.52 27.76
N ILE A 176 9.63 8.38 27.43
CA ILE A 176 8.71 7.62 28.27
C ILE A 176 9.43 7.17 29.55
N ASP A 177 10.64 6.64 29.44
CA ASP A 177 11.43 6.19 30.59
C ASP A 177 11.80 7.35 31.52
N LEU A 178 12.14 8.52 30.96
CA LEU A 178 12.36 9.75 31.72
C LEU A 178 11.08 10.19 32.45
N GLY A 179 9.93 10.20 31.78
CA GLY A 179 8.63 10.50 32.41
C GLY A 179 8.26 9.52 33.51
N MET A 180 8.44 8.21 33.28
CA MET A 180 8.20 7.16 34.28
C MET A 180 9.12 7.30 35.49
N ARG A 181 10.39 7.69 35.26
CA ARG A 181 11.34 7.99 36.33
C ARG A 181 10.93 9.24 37.10
N TRP A 182 10.48 10.29 36.41
CA TRP A 182 10.00 11.52 37.02
C TRP A 182 8.79 11.25 37.92
N LEU A 183 7.79 10.50 37.45
CA LEU A 183 6.63 10.10 38.26
C LEU A 183 7.04 9.34 39.52
N LYS A 184 8.03 8.45 39.41
CA LYS A 184 8.56 7.69 40.55
C LYS A 184 9.24 8.58 41.60
N LEU A 185 9.94 9.64 41.16
CA LEU A 185 10.64 10.57 42.05
C LEU A 185 9.70 11.58 42.71
N ASN A 186 8.63 11.97 42.02
CA ASN A 186 7.66 12.99 42.45
C ASN A 186 6.36 12.36 43.00
N ARG A 187 6.43 11.15 43.54
CA ARG A 187 5.34 10.53 44.31
C ARG A 187 5.67 10.56 45.79
N ASN A 188 4.64 10.52 46.62
CA ASN A 188 4.80 10.48 48.06
C ASN A 188 5.61 9.23 48.46
N ASN A 189 6.68 9.43 49.22
CA ASN A 189 7.60 8.35 49.57
C ASN A 189 7.03 7.35 50.59
N LYS A 190 6.01 7.73 51.36
CA LYS A 190 5.40 6.86 52.36
C LYS A 190 4.23 6.07 51.75
N ASP A 191 3.25 6.78 51.24
CA ASP A 191 1.96 6.24 50.82
C ASP A 191 1.96 5.86 49.31
N LYS A 192 3.00 6.25 48.57
CA LYS A 192 3.25 5.88 47.16
C LYS A 192 2.19 6.37 46.16
N CYS A 193 1.62 7.52 46.44
CA CYS A 193 0.58 8.20 45.68
C CYS A 193 1.01 9.58 45.19
N TRP A 194 0.13 10.26 44.46
CA TRP A 194 0.36 11.62 43.97
C TRP A 194 -0.73 12.58 44.44
N PRO A 195 -0.41 13.88 44.60
CA PRO A 195 0.93 14.49 44.55
C PRO A 195 1.86 14.02 45.70
N ASP A 196 3.12 14.44 45.68
CA ASP A 196 4.13 14.05 46.68
C ASP A 196 3.83 14.58 48.08
N THR A 197 3.24 15.77 48.15
CA THR A 197 2.61 16.35 49.34
C THR A 197 1.09 16.23 49.23
N ASP A 198 0.41 15.77 50.27
CA ASP A 198 -1.06 15.64 50.32
C ASP A 198 -1.63 14.74 49.22
N CYS A 199 -1.36 13.43 49.34
CA CYS A 199 -1.86 12.44 48.40
C CYS A 199 -3.37 12.56 48.15
N SER A 200 -3.73 12.56 46.87
CA SER A 200 -5.12 12.57 46.42
C SER A 200 -5.47 11.25 45.75
N ILE A 201 -6.59 10.66 46.18
CA ILE A 201 -7.15 9.45 45.57
C ILE A 201 -7.55 9.76 44.13
N ALA A 202 -8.23 10.89 43.91
CA ALA A 202 -8.65 11.37 42.59
C ALA A 202 -7.47 11.52 41.61
N THR A 203 -6.41 12.21 42.02
CA THR A 203 -5.22 12.41 41.18
C THR A 203 -4.53 11.08 40.87
N THR A 204 -4.35 10.22 41.88
CA THR A 204 -3.71 8.92 41.68
C THR A 204 -4.54 8.02 40.76
N ALA A 205 -5.87 8.02 40.88
CA ALA A 205 -6.77 7.26 40.02
C ALA A 205 -6.65 7.69 38.56
N LYS A 206 -6.61 8.99 38.30
CA LYS A 206 -6.45 9.56 36.95
C LYS A 206 -5.09 9.22 36.34
N ILE A 207 -4.00 9.34 37.11
CA ILE A 207 -2.65 8.97 36.67
C ILE A 207 -2.59 7.48 36.31
N MET A 208 -3.09 6.60 37.18
CA MET A 208 -3.12 5.16 36.92
C MET A 208 -3.98 4.80 35.70
N ALA A 209 -5.10 5.52 35.48
CA ALA A 209 -5.91 5.35 34.29
C ALA A 209 -5.12 5.68 33.02
N TYR A 210 -4.40 6.81 32.98
CA TYR A 210 -3.57 7.17 31.82
C TYR A 210 -2.43 6.19 31.57
N LEU A 211 -1.72 5.74 32.62
CA LEU A 211 -0.66 4.74 32.46
C LEU A 211 -1.22 3.38 32.00
N THR A 212 -2.43 3.03 32.42
CA THR A 212 -3.12 1.82 31.95
C THR A 212 -3.52 1.97 30.47
N LEU A 213 -4.09 3.12 30.09
CA LEU A 213 -4.43 3.44 28.69
C LEU A 213 -3.21 3.51 27.78
N ALA A 214 -2.04 3.85 28.34
CA ALA A 214 -0.74 3.81 27.67
C ALA A 214 -0.24 2.37 27.43
N GLY A 215 -0.94 1.35 27.94
CA GLY A 215 -0.58 -0.06 27.86
C GLY A 215 0.57 -0.45 28.78
N HIS A 216 0.85 0.32 29.84
CA HIS A 216 1.84 -0.09 30.83
C HIS A 216 1.20 -1.02 31.86
N GLU A 217 1.98 -2.01 32.28
CA GLU A 217 1.53 -3.07 33.18
C GLU A 217 2.17 -2.93 34.57
N ASP A 218 1.66 -3.71 35.52
CA ASP A 218 2.09 -3.75 36.92
C ASP A 218 3.58 -4.11 37.12
N LYS A 219 4.29 -4.56 36.07
CA LYS A 219 5.74 -4.81 36.12
C LYS A 219 6.58 -3.57 36.42
N TYR A 220 6.06 -2.36 36.14
CA TYR A 220 6.73 -1.13 36.49
C TYR A 220 6.41 -0.76 37.94
N ARG A 221 7.44 -0.69 38.80
CA ARG A 221 7.28 -0.36 40.23
C ARG A 221 6.45 0.91 40.50
N VAL A 222 6.52 1.91 39.61
CA VAL A 222 5.73 3.14 39.74
C VAL A 222 4.22 2.88 39.64
N ILE A 223 3.83 1.96 38.76
CA ILE A 223 2.44 1.54 38.55
C ILE A 223 2.02 0.63 39.69
N HIS A 224 2.86 -0.34 40.05
CA HIS A 224 2.57 -1.27 41.14
C HIS A 224 2.24 -0.58 42.45
N ASP A 225 3.09 0.34 42.88
CA ASP A 225 2.84 1.02 44.15
C ASP A 225 1.59 1.92 44.07
N GLY A 226 1.29 2.51 42.90
CA GLY A 226 0.09 3.31 42.69
C GLY A 226 -1.21 2.48 42.67
N LEU A 227 -1.17 1.28 42.09
CA LEU A 227 -2.28 0.33 42.12
C LEU A 227 -2.54 -0.18 43.54
N ILE A 228 -1.49 -0.53 44.30
CA ILE A 228 -1.61 -0.90 45.72
C ILE A 228 -2.28 0.23 46.52
N TYR A 229 -1.85 1.48 46.31
CA TYR A 229 -2.47 2.62 46.97
C TYR A 229 -3.96 2.73 46.61
N LEU A 230 -4.32 2.65 45.33
CA LEU A 230 -5.72 2.72 44.90
C LEU A 230 -6.55 1.61 45.52
N GLU A 231 -6.08 0.36 45.51
CA GLU A 231 -6.81 -0.74 46.14
C GLU A 231 -6.95 -0.56 47.66
N ALA A 232 -5.91 -0.05 48.32
CA ALA A 232 -5.95 0.25 49.75
C ALA A 232 -6.95 1.36 50.10
N MET A 233 -7.15 2.33 49.20
CA MET A 233 -8.04 3.49 49.37
C MET A 233 -9.46 3.28 48.88
N GLN A 234 -9.76 2.15 48.23
CA GLN A 234 -11.15 1.80 47.91
C GLN A 234 -11.94 1.57 49.21
N ASN A 235 -13.16 2.09 49.25
CA ASN A 235 -14.15 1.65 50.22
C ASN A 235 -14.49 0.20 49.89
N PHE A 236 -13.87 -0.76 50.54
CA PHE A 236 -14.03 -2.17 50.19
C PHE A 236 -14.17 -3.00 51.45
N PHE A 237 -15.27 -3.73 51.54
CA PHE A 237 -15.55 -4.65 52.63
C PHE A 237 -16.31 -5.86 52.09
N LEU A 238 -16.09 -7.01 52.71
CA LEU A 238 -16.74 -8.26 52.35
C LEU A 238 -18.02 -8.45 53.18
N PRO A 239 -19.00 -9.25 52.72
CA PRO A 239 -20.25 -9.48 53.45
C PRO A 239 -20.06 -10.06 54.87
N ASP A 240 -18.94 -10.74 55.09
CA ASP A 240 -18.54 -11.37 56.35
C ASP A 240 -17.63 -10.47 57.22
N ASP A 241 -17.27 -9.27 56.77
CA ASP A 241 -16.51 -8.33 57.58
C ASP A 241 -17.29 -7.89 58.82
N VAL A 242 -16.58 -7.74 59.95
CA VAL A 242 -17.18 -7.31 61.21
C VAL A 242 -16.48 -6.07 61.74
N TRP A 243 -17.19 -4.95 61.82
CA TRP A 243 -16.67 -3.68 62.31
C TRP A 243 -17.03 -3.46 63.79
N ASN A 244 -16.17 -2.73 64.48
CA ASN A 244 -16.32 -2.37 65.89
C ASN A 244 -16.77 -0.92 66.02
N LEU A 245 -17.99 -0.72 66.49
CA LEU A 245 -18.51 0.57 66.90
C LEU A 245 -18.31 0.74 68.40
N THR A 246 -17.51 1.71 68.83
CA THR A 246 -17.27 1.98 70.25
C THR A 246 -17.74 3.38 70.61
N ILE A 247 -18.60 3.48 71.62
CA ILE A 247 -19.21 4.72 72.08
C ILE A 247 -18.65 5.04 73.46
N PHE A 248 -18.10 6.24 73.60
CA PHE A 248 -17.53 6.80 74.82
C PHE A 248 -18.39 7.98 75.29
N PRO A 249 -18.57 8.17 76.60
CA PRO A 249 -19.17 9.38 77.11
C PRO A 249 -18.16 10.53 76.94
N PHE A 250 -18.61 11.69 76.45
CA PHE A 250 -17.72 12.85 76.25
C PHE A 250 -17.35 13.52 77.58
N GLU A 251 -18.27 13.49 78.55
CA GLU A 251 -18.15 14.07 79.89
C GLU A 251 -18.27 12.97 80.97
N PRO A 252 -17.91 13.23 82.25
CA PRO A 252 -18.03 12.25 83.34
C PRO A 252 -19.49 12.01 83.79
N TYR A 253 -20.46 12.14 82.89
CA TYR A 253 -21.87 11.88 83.14
C TYR A 253 -22.36 10.66 82.36
N ASN A 254 -23.31 9.95 82.94
CA ASN A 254 -24.03 8.90 82.25
C ASN A 254 -24.83 9.50 81.10
N THR A 255 -24.81 8.84 79.94
CA THR A 255 -25.64 9.19 78.79
C THR A 255 -26.46 7.99 78.36
N SER A 256 -27.73 8.25 78.03
CA SER A 256 -28.64 7.25 77.46
C SER A 256 -28.64 7.40 75.95
N CYS A 257 -28.37 6.30 75.26
CA CYS A 257 -28.20 6.26 73.81
C CYS A 257 -29.13 5.25 73.15
N ILE A 258 -29.48 5.50 71.90
CA ILE A 258 -30.18 4.60 70.99
C ILE A 258 -29.28 4.38 69.78
N LEU A 259 -29.09 3.12 69.42
CA LEU A 259 -28.36 2.71 68.23
C LEU A 259 -29.37 2.15 67.22
N SER A 260 -29.30 2.61 65.96
CA SER A 260 -30.11 2.05 64.88
C SER A 260 -29.23 1.74 63.67
N TYR A 261 -29.31 0.50 63.20
CA TYR A 261 -28.57 0.03 62.02
C TYR A 261 -29.33 -1.10 61.31
N ASN A 262 -29.44 -1.00 59.99
CA ASN A 262 -30.02 -1.99 59.06
C ASN A 262 -31.39 -2.57 59.49
N ASN A 263 -32.46 -1.77 59.35
CA ASN A 263 -33.89 -2.18 59.39
C ASN A 263 -34.21 -3.42 60.26
N GLY A 264 -33.72 -3.48 61.49
CA GLY A 264 -34.09 -4.49 62.49
C GLY A 264 -33.02 -5.48 62.96
N LEU A 265 -31.74 -5.38 62.56
CA LEU A 265 -30.71 -6.36 62.99
C LEU A 265 -29.85 -5.96 64.21
N LEU A 266 -30.00 -4.76 64.79
CA LEU A 266 -29.50 -4.42 66.13
C LEU A 266 -30.44 -3.45 66.87
N LEU A 267 -31.10 -3.99 67.90
CA LEU A 267 -31.76 -3.45 69.10
C LEU A 267 -32.16 -1.95 69.11
N ASN A 268 -33.46 -1.72 69.00
CA ASN A 268 -34.20 -0.52 69.42
C ASN A 268 -34.23 -0.37 70.97
N GLU A 269 -33.14 -0.70 71.66
CA GLU A 269 -33.06 -0.67 73.12
C GLU A 269 -32.16 0.48 73.55
N SER A 270 -32.73 1.38 74.37
CA SER A 270 -31.96 2.41 75.06
C SER A 270 -30.88 1.74 75.92
N PHE A 271 -29.62 2.11 75.74
CA PHE A 271 -28.51 1.62 76.55
C PHE A 271 -27.80 2.79 77.23
N TRP A 272 -27.18 2.51 78.37
CA TRP A 272 -26.41 3.48 79.12
C TRP A 272 -24.92 3.36 78.79
N VAL A 273 -24.28 4.52 78.58
CA VAL A 273 -22.82 4.63 78.53
C VAL A 273 -22.37 5.26 79.84
N LEU A 274 -21.61 4.50 80.64
CA LEU A 274 -21.19 4.88 82.00
C LEU A 274 -19.72 5.29 82.01
N PRO A 275 -19.35 6.50 82.48
CA PRO A 275 -17.95 6.88 82.65
C PRO A 275 -17.23 5.97 83.65
N PRO A 276 -15.94 5.61 83.43
CA PRO A 276 -15.07 5.90 82.30
C PRO A 276 -15.14 4.83 81.18
N ARG A 277 -16.19 4.00 81.17
CA ARG A 277 -16.31 2.83 80.29
C ARG A 277 -16.89 3.22 78.94
N SER A 278 -16.49 2.47 77.92
CA SER A 278 -17.10 2.50 76.60
C SER A 278 -18.09 1.36 76.42
N THR A 279 -19.05 1.55 75.54
CA THR A 279 -19.93 0.48 75.06
C THR A 279 -19.56 0.15 73.62
N SER A 280 -19.29 -1.13 73.34
CA SER A 280 -18.86 -1.59 72.01
C SER A 280 -19.88 -2.52 71.37
N PHE A 281 -20.11 -2.34 70.08
CA PHE A 281 -21.02 -3.14 69.25
C PHE A 281 -20.25 -3.70 68.05
N LYS A 282 -20.67 -4.88 67.59
CA LYS A 282 -20.20 -5.50 66.34
C LYS A 282 -21.23 -5.24 65.26
N ILE A 283 -20.83 -4.67 64.13
CA ILE A 283 -21.71 -4.40 63.00
C ILE A 283 -21.14 -4.99 61.71
N ASN A 284 -21.98 -5.56 60.87
CA ASN A 284 -21.57 -5.99 59.52
C ASN A 284 -21.84 -4.83 58.55
N PRO A 285 -20.83 -4.29 57.86
CA PRO A 285 -21.02 -3.17 56.95
C PRO A 285 -21.90 -3.59 55.77
N VAL A 286 -22.94 -2.82 55.48
CA VAL A 286 -23.83 -3.01 54.33
C VAL A 286 -23.85 -1.71 53.53
N PRO A 287 -23.60 -1.72 52.21
CA PRO A 287 -23.52 -0.51 51.41
C PRO A 287 -24.78 0.35 51.53
N LEU A 288 -24.60 1.67 51.62
CA LEU A 288 -25.66 2.68 51.63
C LEU A 288 -26.64 2.58 52.81
N VAL A 289 -26.36 1.76 53.82
CA VAL A 289 -27.19 1.66 55.03
C VAL A 289 -26.73 2.71 56.06
N PRO A 290 -27.66 3.52 56.60
CA PRO A 290 -27.33 4.50 57.63
C PRO A 290 -27.19 3.85 59.01
N LEU A 291 -26.23 4.38 59.77
CA LEU A 291 -25.95 4.13 61.17
C LEU A 291 -26.31 5.38 61.96
N TYR A 292 -27.23 5.23 62.92
CA TYR A 292 -27.62 6.30 63.82
C TYR A 292 -27.21 5.98 65.25
N VAL A 293 -26.59 6.95 65.92
CA VAL A 293 -26.40 6.92 67.38
C VAL A 293 -27.01 8.21 67.92
N ILE A 294 -28.11 8.07 68.64
CA ILE A 294 -28.86 9.20 69.20
C ILE A 294 -28.71 9.16 70.71
N CYS A 295 -28.16 10.20 71.32
CA CYS A 295 -27.90 10.24 72.76
C CYS A 295 -28.48 11.51 73.37
N ASP A 296 -28.76 11.47 74.68
CA ASP A 296 -29.23 12.63 75.44
C ASP A 296 -28.12 13.66 75.76
N ARG A 297 -26.85 13.30 75.49
CA ARG A 297 -25.65 14.12 75.71
C ARG A 297 -24.60 13.85 74.64
N ASN A 298 -23.59 14.70 74.60
CA ASN A 298 -22.44 14.52 73.71
C ASN A 298 -21.71 13.20 73.99
N ILE A 299 -21.34 12.53 72.91
CA ILE A 299 -20.59 11.28 72.88
C ILE A 299 -19.35 11.44 72.01
N ARG A 300 -18.38 10.55 72.22
CA ARG A 300 -17.35 10.25 71.24
C ARG A 300 -17.60 8.85 70.67
N VAL A 301 -17.71 8.73 69.36
CA VAL A 301 -17.89 7.45 68.67
C VAL A 301 -16.65 7.13 67.87
N ASN A 302 -16.16 5.90 67.96
CA ASN A 302 -15.10 5.37 67.13
C ASN A 302 -15.62 4.15 66.37
N LEU A 303 -15.71 4.24 65.05
CA LEU A 303 -15.99 3.10 64.19
C LEU A 303 -14.68 2.61 63.59
N SER A 304 -14.39 1.32 63.74
CA SER A 304 -13.17 0.69 63.21
C SER A 304 -13.46 -0.65 62.53
N THR A 305 -12.63 -1.03 61.56
CA THR A 305 -12.74 -2.33 60.87
C THR A 305 -12.28 -3.48 61.77
N GLN A 306 -12.47 -4.72 61.33
CA GLN A 306 -11.97 -5.91 62.05
C GLN A 306 -10.45 -5.90 62.27
N LEU A 307 -9.71 -5.21 61.39
CA LEU A 307 -8.26 -5.07 61.46
C LEU A 307 -7.83 -3.90 62.37
N GLY A 308 -8.77 -3.19 62.99
CA GLY A 308 -8.50 -2.04 63.84
C GLY A 308 -8.25 -0.74 63.09
N GLU A 309 -8.45 -0.71 61.76
CA GLU A 309 -8.38 0.52 60.97
C GLU A 309 -9.55 1.43 61.35
N THR A 310 -9.27 2.69 61.68
CA THR A 310 -10.32 3.65 62.02
C THR A 310 -11.06 4.08 60.77
N VAL A 311 -12.39 3.88 60.75
CA VAL A 311 -13.29 4.32 59.68
C VAL A 311 -13.61 5.80 59.87
N PHE A 312 -14.08 6.17 61.07
CA PHE A 312 -14.21 7.57 61.48
C PHE A 312 -14.26 7.70 63.01
N ILE A 313 -13.96 8.91 63.48
CA ILE A 313 -14.18 9.34 64.86
C ILE A 313 -15.16 10.50 64.83
N TYR A 314 -16.21 10.42 65.65
CA TYR A 314 -17.22 11.46 65.80
C TYR A 314 -17.23 11.98 67.24
N GLU A 315 -17.38 13.29 67.40
CA GLU A 315 -17.55 13.96 68.69
C GLU A 315 -18.70 14.95 68.57
N GLY A 316 -19.77 14.74 69.32
CA GLY A 316 -20.98 15.55 69.21
C GLY A 316 -22.19 14.87 69.85
N ASP A 317 -23.38 15.38 69.60
CA ASP A 317 -24.64 14.88 70.16
C ASP A 317 -25.11 13.58 69.49
N ASN A 318 -25.57 13.67 68.24
CA ASN A 318 -26.20 12.59 67.50
C ASN A 318 -25.40 12.31 66.24
N LEU A 319 -25.01 11.06 66.05
CA LEU A 319 -24.31 10.60 64.87
C LEU A 319 -25.30 10.10 63.82
N SER A 320 -25.09 10.54 62.58
CA SER A 320 -25.66 9.93 61.37
C SER A 320 -24.52 9.65 60.40
N TYR A 321 -24.25 8.38 60.13
CA TYR A 321 -23.23 7.96 59.18
C TYR A 321 -23.80 6.95 58.17
N THR A 322 -23.66 7.21 56.87
CA THR A 322 -24.06 6.26 55.84
C THR A 322 -22.87 5.46 55.38
N MET A 323 -22.97 4.13 55.45
CA MET A 323 -21.92 3.24 54.96
C MET A 323 -21.66 3.51 53.47
N PRO A 324 -20.42 3.79 53.06
CA PRO A 324 -20.12 3.99 51.66
C PRO A 324 -20.30 2.69 50.87
N ASP A 325 -20.56 2.81 49.57
CA ASP A 325 -20.53 1.66 48.65
C ASP A 325 -19.08 1.36 48.20
N HIS A 326 -18.91 0.39 47.30
CA HIS A 326 -17.63 -0.15 46.86
C HIS A 326 -16.87 0.75 45.88
N CYS A 327 -16.63 1.99 46.28
CA CYS A 327 -16.20 3.10 45.44
C CYS A 327 -14.90 3.72 45.94
N TRP A 328 -14.45 4.77 45.27
CA TRP A 328 -13.44 5.69 45.81
C TRP A 328 -14.08 7.02 46.14
N SER A 329 -13.67 7.62 47.25
CA SER A 329 -13.92 9.04 47.50
C SER A 329 -12.86 9.89 46.80
N ARG A 330 -13.03 11.21 46.85
CA ARG A 330 -12.06 12.16 46.30
C ARG A 330 -10.72 12.17 47.07
N ASP A 331 -10.79 12.19 48.40
CA ASP A 331 -9.65 12.57 49.25
C ASP A 331 -9.34 11.62 50.40
N ALA A 332 -10.32 10.83 50.89
CA ALA A 332 -10.13 10.01 52.09
C ALA A 332 -10.86 8.66 52.03
N LYS A 333 -10.17 7.58 52.38
CA LYS A 333 -10.80 6.26 52.55
C LYS A 333 -11.96 6.35 53.54
N TRP A 334 -13.03 5.61 53.26
CA TRP A 334 -14.32 5.61 53.96
C TRP A 334 -15.16 6.90 53.83
N GLY A 335 -14.70 7.86 53.03
CA GLY A 335 -15.46 9.04 52.65
C GLY A 335 -16.58 8.74 51.64
N ALA A 336 -17.39 9.76 51.36
CA ALA A 336 -18.46 9.69 50.37
C ALA A 336 -17.90 9.37 48.98
N CYS A 337 -18.58 8.48 48.26
CA CYS A 337 -18.19 8.07 46.91
C CYS A 337 -18.14 9.25 45.94
N ASP A 338 -17.08 9.31 45.14
CA ASP A 338 -16.92 10.23 44.03
C ASP A 338 -16.96 9.44 42.71
N VAL A 339 -17.90 9.81 41.83
CA VAL A 339 -18.14 9.12 40.56
C VAL A 339 -16.92 9.23 39.65
N THR A 340 -16.38 10.44 39.46
CA THR A 340 -15.24 10.68 38.56
C THR A 340 -14.03 9.87 38.98
N THR A 341 -13.67 9.90 40.26
CA THR A 341 -12.55 9.12 40.82
C THR A 341 -12.78 7.63 40.63
N THR A 342 -14.00 7.15 40.89
CA THR A 342 -14.34 5.73 40.75
C THR A 342 -14.24 5.25 39.30
N VAL A 343 -14.69 6.04 38.33
CA VAL A 343 -14.59 5.67 36.91
C VAL A 343 -13.12 5.65 36.43
N PHE A 344 -12.28 6.61 36.84
CA PHE A 344 -10.85 6.55 36.53
C PHE A 344 -10.18 5.32 37.18
N ALA A 345 -10.51 5.02 38.43
CA ALA A 345 -10.00 3.84 39.11
C ALA A 345 -10.40 2.55 38.38
N THR A 346 -11.63 2.45 37.85
CA THR A 346 -12.07 1.25 37.12
C THR A 346 -11.42 1.08 35.75
N ILE A 347 -10.91 2.15 35.13
CA ILE A 347 -10.10 2.07 33.90
C ILE A 347 -8.73 1.44 34.19
N SER A 348 -8.22 1.62 35.41
CA SER A 348 -6.92 1.10 35.83
C SER A 348 -6.91 -0.43 35.97
N ASN A 349 -5.71 -1.03 35.98
CA ASN A 349 -5.49 -2.47 36.17
C ASN A 349 -5.55 -2.92 37.64
N ILE A 350 -6.59 -2.48 38.37
CA ILE A 350 -6.92 -3.03 39.70
C ILE A 350 -7.50 -4.45 39.58
N SER A 351 -7.53 -5.20 40.69
CA SER A 351 -8.07 -6.56 40.73
C SER A 351 -9.54 -6.63 40.25
N ASP A 352 -9.86 -7.73 39.56
CA ASP A 352 -11.17 -7.91 38.90
C ASP A 352 -12.34 -7.87 39.89
N ASP A 353 -12.19 -8.40 41.10
CA ASP A 353 -13.23 -8.37 42.13
C ASP A 353 -13.54 -6.95 42.60
N ARG A 354 -12.50 -6.16 42.89
CA ARG A 354 -12.62 -4.74 43.24
C ARG A 354 -13.25 -3.92 42.13
N LYS A 355 -12.83 -4.18 40.89
CA LYS A 355 -13.37 -3.53 39.69
C LYS A 355 -14.85 -3.87 39.48
N ALA A 356 -15.24 -5.13 39.66
CA ALA A 356 -16.63 -5.56 39.55
C ALA A 356 -17.53 -4.90 40.60
N LYS A 357 -17.07 -4.81 41.85
CA LYS A 357 -17.80 -4.12 42.93
C LYS A 357 -17.96 -2.63 42.67
N ALA A 358 -16.90 -1.97 42.22
CA ALA A 358 -16.96 -0.57 41.80
C ALA A 358 -17.90 -0.34 40.61
N MET A 359 -17.96 -1.30 39.68
CA MET A 359 -18.88 -1.21 38.55
C MET A 359 -20.35 -1.37 38.96
N ASN A 360 -20.64 -2.20 39.97
CA ASN A 360 -21.99 -2.26 40.57
C ASN A 360 -22.38 -0.91 41.19
N TYR A 361 -21.46 -0.26 41.89
CA TYR A 361 -21.69 1.09 42.40
C TYR A 361 -21.99 2.05 41.24
N LEU A 362 -21.18 2.10 40.19
CA LEU A 362 -21.40 3.00 39.05
C LEU A 362 -22.74 2.74 38.33
N VAL A 363 -23.17 1.48 38.24
CA VAL A 363 -24.49 1.11 37.73
C VAL A 363 -25.62 1.61 38.65
N SER A 364 -25.43 1.58 39.97
CA SER A 364 -26.39 2.17 40.93
C SER A 364 -26.50 3.70 40.78
N GLN A 365 -25.48 4.34 40.21
CA GLN A 365 -25.46 5.78 39.92
C GLN A 365 -26.08 6.12 38.54
N LEU A 366 -26.70 5.16 37.86
CA LEU A 366 -27.41 5.43 36.61
C LEU A 366 -28.76 6.11 36.89
N HIS A 367 -28.94 7.27 36.29
CA HIS A 367 -30.19 8.02 36.34
C HIS A 367 -30.80 8.10 34.95
N ALA A 368 -32.11 7.83 34.85
CA ALA A 368 -32.84 8.04 33.62
C ALA A 368 -33.11 9.54 33.40
N GLU A 369 -32.91 9.99 32.16
CA GLU A 369 -33.44 11.26 31.68
C GLU A 369 -34.93 11.10 31.32
N ARG A 370 -35.64 12.22 31.11
CA ARG A 370 -37.08 12.20 30.77
C ARG A 370 -37.39 11.41 29.50
N SER A 371 -36.42 11.31 28.60
CA SER A 371 -36.47 10.57 27.34
C SER A 371 -36.19 9.07 27.50
N GLY A 372 -35.79 8.62 28.70
CA GLY A 372 -35.58 7.21 29.04
C GLY A 372 -34.11 6.75 28.93
N GLU A 373 -33.24 7.49 28.25
CA GLU A 373 -31.81 7.20 28.24
C GLU A 373 -31.14 7.53 29.58
N GLN A 374 -30.04 6.84 29.88
CA GLN A 374 -29.38 6.93 31.19
C GLN A 374 -28.08 7.73 31.15
N TYR A 375 -27.71 8.32 32.29
CA TYR A 375 -26.40 8.95 32.51
C TYR A 375 -25.88 8.59 33.90
N VAL A 376 -24.58 8.76 34.11
CA VAL A 376 -23.92 8.39 35.37
C VAL A 376 -23.80 9.61 36.29
N GLY A 377 -24.18 9.42 37.56
CA GLY A 377 -24.06 10.40 38.63
C GLY A 377 -25.13 11.50 38.57
N HIS A 378 -25.35 12.19 39.70
CA HIS A 378 -26.42 13.17 39.84
C HIS A 378 -26.24 14.46 39.00
N ASN A 379 -25.00 14.77 38.60
CA ASN A 379 -24.66 16.05 37.97
C ASN A 379 -24.77 16.05 36.43
N LYS A 380 -25.25 14.96 35.80
CA LYS A 380 -25.27 14.80 34.33
C LYS A 380 -23.90 15.07 33.68
N ASN A 381 -22.83 14.65 34.35
CA ASN A 381 -21.48 14.88 33.86
C ASN A 381 -21.20 13.99 32.63
N ILE A 382 -20.94 14.63 31.49
CA ILE A 382 -20.70 13.94 30.22
C ILE A 382 -19.42 13.13 30.26
N SER A 383 -18.34 13.67 30.84
CA SER A 383 -17.05 12.98 30.95
C SER A 383 -17.17 11.68 31.76
N ASP A 384 -17.87 11.73 32.89
CA ASP A 384 -18.07 10.56 33.75
C ASP A 384 -18.88 9.47 33.02
N SER A 385 -19.94 9.87 32.33
CA SER A 385 -20.78 8.97 31.54
C SER A 385 -20.01 8.33 30.38
N ALA A 386 -19.17 9.11 29.69
CA ALA A 386 -18.33 8.64 28.61
C ALA A 386 -17.23 7.67 29.06
N LEU A 387 -16.55 7.99 30.16
CA LEU A 387 -15.54 7.11 30.75
C LEU A 387 -16.17 5.84 31.35
N PHE A 388 -17.40 5.90 31.86
CA PHE A 388 -18.16 4.72 32.27
C PHE A 388 -18.42 3.79 31.08
N VAL A 389 -18.90 4.32 29.95
CA VAL A 389 -19.10 3.55 28.71
C VAL A 389 -17.78 2.88 28.30
N TYR A 390 -16.68 3.62 28.32
CA TYR A 390 -15.35 3.09 28.02
C TYR A 390 -14.95 1.92 28.93
N SER A 391 -15.11 2.11 30.25
CA SER A 391 -14.74 1.11 31.26
C SER A 391 -15.63 -0.13 31.21
N ALA A 392 -16.94 0.05 31.04
CA ALA A 392 -17.93 -1.01 31.07
C ALA A 392 -17.91 -1.88 29.80
N ALA A 393 -17.64 -1.29 28.62
CA ALA A 393 -17.65 -2.01 27.34
C ALA A 393 -16.60 -3.14 27.22
N ASN A 394 -15.56 -3.13 28.06
CA ASN A 394 -14.51 -4.16 28.10
C ASN A 394 -14.67 -5.18 29.21
N SER A 395 -15.58 -4.93 30.16
CA SER A 395 -15.74 -5.79 31.33
C SER A 395 -16.62 -7.00 30.99
N GLN A 396 -16.37 -8.17 31.59
CA GLN A 396 -17.30 -9.32 31.55
C GLN A 396 -18.64 -9.04 32.26
N PHE A 397 -18.94 -7.77 32.51
CA PHE A 397 -20.13 -7.30 33.17
C PHE A 397 -21.31 -7.40 32.20
N ASN A 398 -22.37 -8.12 32.60
CA ASN A 398 -23.59 -8.37 31.83
C ASN A 398 -24.48 -7.12 31.60
N GLY A 399 -23.90 -5.92 31.55
CA GLY A 399 -24.59 -4.63 31.48
C GLY A 399 -24.72 -4.04 30.08
N SER A 400 -24.73 -4.85 29.01
CA SER A 400 -24.77 -4.35 27.63
C SER A 400 -25.92 -3.39 27.35
N GLY A 401 -27.07 -3.57 28.01
CA GLY A 401 -28.22 -2.65 27.94
C GLY A 401 -27.99 -1.30 28.62
N ASN A 402 -27.18 -1.25 29.69
CA ASN A 402 -26.83 0.01 30.36
C ASN A 402 -25.82 0.80 29.51
N VAL A 403 -24.82 0.12 28.93
CA VAL A 403 -23.82 0.75 28.06
C VAL A 403 -24.48 1.37 26.83
N SER A 404 -25.41 0.65 26.18
CA SER A 404 -26.14 1.18 25.02
C SER A 404 -27.04 2.36 25.38
N SER A 405 -27.70 2.32 26.54
CA SER A 405 -28.52 3.44 27.04
C SER A 405 -27.69 4.69 27.31
N VAL A 406 -26.54 4.57 27.96
CA VAL A 406 -25.64 5.72 28.21
C VAL A 406 -25.00 6.23 26.91
N ALA A 407 -24.64 5.36 25.97
CA ALA A 407 -24.14 5.78 24.66
C ALA A 407 -25.22 6.53 23.85
N ALA A 408 -26.48 6.11 23.93
CA ALA A 408 -27.61 6.83 23.31
C ALA A 408 -27.82 8.21 23.95
N TRP A 409 -27.69 8.31 25.27
CA TRP A 409 -27.71 9.59 25.97
C TRP A 409 -26.57 10.52 25.51
N LEU A 410 -25.34 10.01 25.40
CA LEU A 410 -24.21 10.79 24.89
C LEU A 410 -24.48 11.30 23.48
N ARG A 411 -25.01 10.47 22.58
CA ARG A 411 -25.42 10.90 21.24
C ARG A 411 -26.41 12.06 21.28
N TYR A 412 -27.39 12.01 22.18
CA TYR A 412 -28.37 13.10 22.34
C TYR A 412 -27.76 14.39 22.92
N LYS A 413 -26.68 14.28 23.72
CA LYS A 413 -26.01 15.43 24.35
C LYS A 413 -24.94 16.11 23.50
N GLN A 414 -24.70 15.65 22.28
CA GLN A 414 -23.80 16.34 21.38
C GLN A 414 -24.37 17.72 21.02
N ASN A 415 -23.51 18.73 21.04
CA ASN A 415 -23.83 20.07 20.59
C ASN A 415 -23.92 20.10 19.06
N ASN A 416 -24.67 21.05 18.49
CA ASN A 416 -24.81 21.21 17.04
C ASN A 416 -23.49 21.48 16.29
N ASN A 417 -22.42 21.85 17.00
CA ASN A 417 -21.09 22.05 16.42
C ASN A 417 -20.22 20.78 16.45
N GLY A 418 -20.75 19.64 16.91
CA GLY A 418 -20.04 18.36 17.02
C GLY A 418 -19.36 18.12 18.38
N SER A 419 -19.25 19.13 19.24
CA SER A 419 -18.62 19.00 20.57
C SER A 419 -19.56 18.43 21.63
N TRP A 420 -19.00 18.06 22.79
CA TRP A 420 -19.76 17.85 24.02
C TRP A 420 -19.38 18.86 25.09
N GLY A 421 -20.30 19.03 26.04
CA GLY A 421 -20.10 19.89 27.20
C GLY A 421 -20.51 21.33 26.94
N SER A 422 -20.15 22.19 27.87
CA SER A 422 -20.43 23.62 27.84
C SER A 422 -19.23 24.37 28.43
N GLY A 423 -19.14 25.67 28.17
CA GLY A 423 -18.05 26.52 28.62
C GLY A 423 -17.13 26.93 27.48
N SER A 424 -15.87 27.20 27.82
CA SER A 424 -14.84 27.53 26.84
C SER A 424 -14.50 26.33 25.95
N THR A 425 -13.99 26.60 24.75
CA THR A 425 -13.51 25.54 23.84
C THR A 425 -12.49 24.61 24.48
N TYR A 426 -11.62 25.13 25.36
CA TYR A 426 -10.65 24.33 26.12
C TYR A 426 -11.32 23.38 27.11
N GLU A 427 -12.43 23.78 27.73
CA GLU A 427 -13.15 22.91 28.67
C GLU A 427 -13.93 21.81 27.94
N MET A 428 -14.36 22.07 26.70
CA MET A 428 -15.14 21.13 25.88
C MET A 428 -14.31 19.97 25.30
N ILE A 429 -12.97 20.06 25.25
CA ILE A 429 -12.14 18.95 24.74
C ILE A 429 -12.20 17.70 25.61
N TYR A 430 -12.32 17.85 26.94
CA TYR A 430 -12.44 16.73 27.87
C TYR A 430 -13.70 15.89 27.63
N PRO A 431 -14.91 16.46 27.74
CA PRO A 431 -16.13 15.70 27.48
C PRO A 431 -16.21 15.23 26.02
N THR A 432 -15.69 15.99 25.05
CA THR A 432 -15.67 15.56 23.64
C THR A 432 -14.78 14.35 23.44
N GLY A 433 -13.51 14.44 23.85
CA GLY A 433 -12.55 13.36 23.63
C GLY A 433 -12.89 12.09 24.40
N TYR A 434 -13.35 12.20 25.64
CA TYR A 434 -13.83 11.04 26.37
C TYR A 434 -15.09 10.44 25.74
N SER A 435 -16.03 11.26 25.23
CA SER A 435 -17.23 10.76 24.54
C SER A 435 -16.87 9.97 23.29
N ILE A 436 -15.92 10.46 22.47
CA ILE A 436 -15.44 9.71 21.31
C ILE A 436 -14.80 8.40 21.76
N MET A 437 -13.90 8.42 22.75
CA MET A 437 -13.28 7.21 23.29
C MET A 437 -14.33 6.18 23.77
N GLY A 438 -15.31 6.62 24.58
CA GLY A 438 -16.37 5.78 25.11
C GLY A 438 -17.27 5.21 24.01
N MET A 439 -17.79 6.04 23.12
CA MET A 439 -18.66 5.60 22.04
C MET A 439 -17.96 4.66 21.06
N MET A 440 -16.71 4.95 20.69
CA MET A 440 -15.91 4.03 19.85
C MET A 440 -15.74 2.68 20.53
N LYS A 441 -15.57 2.68 21.87
CA LYS A 441 -15.48 1.45 22.65
C LYS A 441 -16.80 0.68 22.73
N ALA A 442 -17.93 1.38 22.70
CA ALA A 442 -19.28 0.82 22.63
C ALA A 442 -19.67 0.31 21.23
N GLY A 443 -18.78 0.37 20.24
CA GLY A 443 -19.00 -0.15 18.89
C GLY A 443 -19.41 0.89 17.86
N PHE A 444 -19.45 2.18 18.22
CA PHE A 444 -19.55 3.25 17.22
C PHE A 444 -18.25 3.30 16.40
N ASN A 445 -18.36 3.76 15.17
CA ASN A 445 -17.22 3.96 14.28
C ASN A 445 -17.27 5.39 13.69
N ARG A 446 -16.24 5.77 12.95
CA ARG A 446 -16.12 7.11 12.37
C ARG A 446 -17.10 7.39 11.23
N SER A 447 -17.83 6.40 10.72
CA SER A 447 -18.91 6.63 9.75
C SER A 447 -20.20 7.09 10.41
N HIS A 448 -20.32 7.00 11.74
CA HIS A 448 -21.46 7.55 12.45
C HIS A 448 -21.30 9.07 12.52
N GLU A 449 -22.34 9.80 12.11
CA GLU A 449 -22.45 11.27 12.15
C GLU A 449 -21.90 11.85 13.45
N VAL A 450 -22.36 11.32 14.59
CA VAL A 450 -21.94 11.75 15.94
C VAL A 450 -20.41 11.72 16.15
N ILE A 451 -19.70 10.75 15.58
CA ILE A 451 -18.23 10.66 15.68
C ILE A 451 -17.57 11.56 14.63
N SER A 452 -18.11 11.59 13.41
CA SER A 452 -17.58 12.42 12.33
C SER A 452 -17.62 13.91 12.68
N ASP A 453 -18.74 14.40 13.21
CA ASP A 453 -18.91 15.80 13.60
C ASP A 453 -17.97 16.18 14.74
N ALA A 454 -17.70 15.24 15.64
CA ALA A 454 -16.80 15.43 16.75
C ALA A 454 -15.33 15.50 16.33
N ASP A 455 -14.91 14.56 15.46
CA ASP A 455 -13.58 14.58 14.86
C ASP A 455 -13.37 15.90 14.09
N ASP A 456 -14.37 16.32 13.31
CA ASP A 456 -14.36 17.61 12.61
C ASP A 456 -14.22 18.79 13.56
N TRP A 457 -14.94 18.78 14.69
CA TRP A 457 -14.86 19.84 15.69
C TRP A 457 -13.46 19.93 16.30
N VAL A 458 -12.88 18.81 16.73
CA VAL A 458 -11.54 18.77 17.34
C VAL A 458 -10.49 19.33 16.36
N VAL A 459 -10.57 18.95 15.09
CA VAL A 459 -9.67 19.46 14.03
C VAL A 459 -9.87 20.95 13.80
N ASN A 460 -11.12 21.40 13.64
CA ASN A 460 -11.43 22.80 13.33
C ASN A 460 -11.00 23.75 14.45
N GLU A 461 -11.18 23.35 15.72
CA GLU A 461 -10.79 24.19 16.85
C GLU A 461 -9.26 24.24 17.02
N GLU A 462 -8.53 23.13 16.83
CA GLU A 462 -7.05 23.16 16.79
C GLU A 462 -6.55 24.19 15.76
N LEU A 463 -7.16 24.20 14.57
CA LEU A 463 -6.79 25.10 13.47
C LEU A 463 -7.04 26.57 13.82
N LYS A 464 -8.18 26.89 14.45
CA LYS A 464 -8.48 28.26 14.89
C LYS A 464 -7.44 28.74 15.90
N PHE A 465 -7.09 27.92 16.89
CA PHE A 465 -6.09 28.29 17.89
C PHE A 465 -4.72 28.53 17.28
N SER A 466 -4.32 27.68 16.35
CA SER A 466 -3.03 27.80 15.66
C SER A 466 -2.90 29.12 14.88
N GLN A 467 -4.03 29.70 14.44
CA GLN A 467 -4.07 30.96 13.70
C GLN A 467 -4.17 32.19 14.61
N GLU A 468 -4.87 32.09 15.74
CA GLU A 468 -5.11 33.22 16.66
C GLU A 468 -3.88 33.62 17.49
N VAL A 469 -2.98 32.69 17.81
CA VAL A 469 -1.88 32.96 18.74
C VAL A 469 -0.62 33.48 18.03
N GLY A 470 -0.56 33.53 16.69
CA GLY A 470 0.52 34.17 15.93
C GLY A 470 1.96 33.72 16.29
N THR A 471 2.12 32.59 16.98
CA THR A 471 3.36 32.10 17.56
C THR A 471 3.60 30.66 17.10
N GLU A 472 4.82 30.16 17.27
CA GLU A 472 5.23 28.77 17.03
C GLU A 472 4.44 27.71 17.85
N TYR A 473 3.39 28.11 18.57
CA TYR A 473 2.52 27.27 19.38
C TYR A 473 1.32 26.78 18.57
N VAL A 474 1.39 25.52 18.13
CA VAL A 474 0.30 24.81 17.45
C VAL A 474 -0.20 23.73 18.42
N GLY A 475 -1.38 23.90 19.02
CA GLY A 475 -1.97 22.92 19.94
C GLY A 475 -2.97 23.47 20.96
N TRP A 476 -3.50 22.58 21.82
CA TRP A 476 -4.39 22.89 22.93
C TRP A 476 -3.64 23.46 24.14
N ASN A 477 -4.34 24.03 25.12
CA ASN A 477 -3.75 24.78 26.24
C ASN A 477 -2.90 23.96 27.24
N SER A 478 -3.02 22.63 27.27
CA SER A 478 -2.25 21.77 28.19
C SER A 478 -1.79 20.47 27.55
N THR A 479 -0.79 19.81 28.14
CA THR A 479 -0.33 18.49 27.71
C THR A 479 -1.47 17.48 27.71
N GLU A 480 -2.35 17.53 28.71
CA GLU A 480 -3.49 16.61 28.84
C GLU A 480 -4.54 16.85 27.73
N MET A 481 -4.82 18.10 27.38
CA MET A 481 -5.76 18.42 26.30
C MET A 481 -5.21 18.01 24.93
N ASN A 482 -3.93 18.30 24.67
CA ASN A 482 -3.25 17.83 23.46
C ASN A 482 -3.20 16.31 23.42
N ALA A 483 -3.01 15.67 24.57
CA ALA A 483 -2.99 14.23 24.69
C ALA A 483 -4.32 13.63 24.27
N LEU A 484 -5.42 14.16 24.81
CA LEU A 484 -6.76 13.67 24.53
C LEU A 484 -7.16 13.93 23.07
N ALA A 485 -6.91 15.13 22.56
CA ALA A 485 -7.16 15.48 21.16
C ALA A 485 -6.35 14.59 20.21
N TYR A 486 -5.07 14.35 20.52
CA TYR A 486 -4.24 13.41 19.77
C TYR A 486 -4.83 12.00 19.80
N ILE A 487 -5.19 11.47 20.97
CA ILE A 487 -5.66 10.07 21.09
C ILE A 487 -6.92 9.81 20.25
N VAL A 488 -7.79 10.80 20.16
CA VAL A 488 -8.99 10.77 19.33
C VAL A 488 -8.64 10.79 17.84
N LEU A 489 -7.70 11.66 17.46
CA LEU A 489 -7.28 11.87 16.08
C LEU A 489 -6.15 10.94 15.61
N LYS A 490 -5.57 10.10 16.47
CA LYS A 490 -4.36 9.32 16.15
C LYS A 490 -4.54 8.28 15.04
N ASN A 491 -5.75 7.94 14.65
CA ASN A 491 -5.95 7.07 13.47
C ASN A 491 -6.00 7.91 12.17
N ASN A 492 -6.07 9.23 12.30
CA ASN A 492 -5.87 10.20 11.23
C ASN A 492 -4.39 10.63 11.15
N ALA A 493 -3.55 10.02 12.00
CA ALA A 493 -2.12 10.22 12.12
C ALA A 493 -1.25 9.58 11.06
N ARG A 494 -0.29 10.30 10.49
CA ARG A 494 0.70 9.67 9.62
C ARG A 494 2.11 10.28 9.76
N PRO A 495 3.14 9.44 9.95
CA PRO A 495 4.46 9.67 9.39
C PRO A 495 4.36 9.72 7.86
N ILE A 496 4.58 10.88 7.24
CA ILE A 496 4.57 10.96 5.78
C ILE A 496 5.89 11.57 5.33
N LEU A 497 6.61 10.83 4.50
CA LEU A 497 7.74 11.40 3.78
C LEU A 497 7.22 12.20 2.60
N LYS A 498 7.76 13.40 2.40
CA LYS A 498 7.47 14.21 1.20
C LYS A 498 8.50 13.94 0.12
N SER A 499 8.14 14.10 -1.14
CA SER A 499 9.08 13.91 -2.24
C SER A 499 9.16 15.11 -3.15
N ARG A 500 10.38 15.41 -3.60
CA ARG A 500 10.65 16.43 -4.62
C ARG A 500 11.45 15.81 -5.77
N PRO A 501 10.90 15.73 -7.00
CA PRO A 501 9.52 16.09 -7.36
C PRO A 501 8.47 15.14 -6.75
N MET A 502 7.22 15.61 -6.65
CA MET A 502 6.08 14.82 -6.12
C MET A 502 5.69 13.69 -7.09
N THR A 503 5.73 13.96 -8.40
CA THR A 503 5.64 12.95 -9.46
C THR A 503 6.98 12.89 -10.20
N VAL A 504 7.55 11.69 -10.31
CA VAL A 504 8.84 11.49 -10.96
C VAL A 504 8.61 11.15 -12.43
N LEU A 505 8.88 12.10 -13.31
CA LEU A 505 8.99 11.84 -14.74
C LEU A 505 10.40 11.34 -15.05
N MET A 506 10.61 10.04 -15.23
CA MET A 506 11.84 9.52 -15.77
C MET A 506 11.84 9.78 -17.28
N ASP A 507 12.55 10.82 -17.72
CA ASP A 507 12.77 11.25 -19.11
C ASP A 507 14.26 11.17 -19.52
N GLN A 508 15.11 10.73 -18.58
CA GLN A 508 16.55 10.55 -18.73
C GLN A 508 16.99 9.20 -18.15
N GLU A 509 18.26 8.84 -18.31
CA GLU A 509 18.83 7.58 -17.79
C GLU A 509 18.82 7.49 -16.27
N SER A 510 19.03 8.61 -15.58
CA SER A 510 18.94 8.71 -14.13
C SER A 510 18.23 10.00 -13.71
N LYS A 511 17.62 9.99 -12.52
CA LYS A 511 16.94 11.15 -11.95
C LYS A 511 17.09 11.18 -10.44
N LEU A 512 17.45 12.36 -9.94
CA LEU A 512 17.56 12.63 -8.52
C LEU A 512 16.18 12.94 -7.94
N ILE A 513 15.84 12.31 -6.82
CA ILE A 513 14.66 12.62 -6.01
C ILE A 513 15.10 12.97 -4.59
N GLU A 514 14.51 14.01 -4.01
CA GLU A 514 14.73 14.39 -2.61
C GLU A 514 13.56 13.91 -1.77
N ILE A 515 13.84 13.18 -0.69
CA ILE A 515 12.83 12.70 0.25
C ILE A 515 13.01 13.45 1.57
N TYR A 516 11.98 14.18 1.98
CA TYR A 516 11.94 14.95 3.21
C TYR A 516 11.23 14.17 4.30
N ASN A 517 11.82 14.15 5.49
CA ASN A 517 11.12 13.76 6.70
C ASN A 517 10.62 15.02 7.43
N PRO A 518 9.34 15.41 7.28
CA PRO A 518 8.76 16.57 7.95
C PRO A 518 8.51 16.35 9.45
N THR A 519 8.82 15.17 9.96
CA THR A 519 8.43 14.75 11.30
C THR A 519 9.55 14.98 12.30
N THR A 520 9.19 15.00 13.58
CA THR A 520 10.11 15.10 14.72
C THR A 520 10.91 13.83 14.97
N PHE A 521 10.57 12.72 14.32
CA PHE A 521 11.13 11.42 14.62
C PHE A 521 12.00 10.90 13.49
N ARG A 522 13.04 10.18 13.88
CA ARG A 522 13.98 9.53 12.97
C ARG A 522 13.33 8.25 12.43
N MET A 523 13.45 8.02 11.13
CA MET A 523 13.11 6.73 10.52
C MET A 523 14.36 5.85 10.52
N THR A 524 14.26 4.62 11.02
CA THR A 524 15.44 3.77 11.32
C THR A 524 15.49 2.44 10.56
N ASP A 525 14.41 2.08 9.85
CA ASP A 525 14.36 0.88 8.99
C ASP A 525 13.59 1.17 7.71
N VAL A 526 14.15 2.10 6.92
CA VAL A 526 13.56 2.55 5.67
C VAL A 526 13.84 1.54 4.56
N ALA A 527 12.78 1.05 3.93
CA ALA A 527 12.83 0.16 2.78
C ALA A 527 12.14 0.78 1.55
N TYR A 528 12.60 0.37 0.37
CA TYR A 528 12.16 0.90 -0.91
C TYR A 528 11.65 -0.23 -1.79
N GLU A 529 10.45 -0.08 -2.33
CA GLU A 529 9.88 -1.08 -3.23
C GLU A 529 9.26 -0.39 -4.46
N PHE A 530 9.69 -0.81 -5.66
CA PHE A 530 9.02 -0.41 -6.90
C PHE A 530 7.80 -1.30 -7.13
N SER A 531 6.77 -0.78 -7.80
CA SER A 531 5.65 -1.60 -8.29
C SER A 531 6.14 -2.67 -9.28
N ASP A 532 5.39 -3.77 -9.42
CA ASP A 532 5.84 -4.96 -10.17
C ASP A 532 6.27 -4.68 -11.62
N ASN A 533 5.60 -3.73 -12.28
CA ASN A 533 5.93 -3.29 -13.63
C ASN A 533 7.20 -2.42 -13.73
N LEU A 534 7.74 -1.93 -12.61
CA LEU A 534 8.95 -1.12 -12.53
C LEU A 534 10.14 -1.85 -11.87
N LYS A 535 9.91 -2.93 -11.08
CA LYS A 535 10.97 -3.69 -10.35
C LYS A 535 12.16 -4.13 -11.23
N GLY A 536 11.86 -4.57 -12.47
CA GLY A 536 12.87 -5.00 -13.43
C GLY A 536 13.54 -3.86 -14.22
N VAL A 537 13.02 -2.65 -14.12
CA VAL A 537 13.34 -1.52 -15.00
C VAL A 537 14.08 -0.41 -14.27
N LEU A 538 13.83 -0.23 -12.98
CA LEU A 538 14.48 0.77 -12.15
C LEU A 538 15.32 0.15 -11.02
N GLU A 539 16.30 0.91 -10.57
CA GLU A 539 17.03 0.72 -9.32
C GLU A 539 17.28 2.05 -8.62
N ILE A 540 17.54 1.95 -7.32
CA ILE A 540 18.06 3.04 -6.50
C ILE A 540 19.55 2.78 -6.32
N GLU A 541 20.41 3.68 -6.79
CA GLU A 541 21.87 3.46 -6.74
C GLU A 541 22.39 3.29 -5.31
N LYS A 542 21.80 4.02 -4.36
CA LYS A 542 22.15 3.95 -2.94
C LYS A 542 20.92 4.19 -2.07
N GLU A 543 20.45 3.12 -1.47
CA GLU A 543 19.37 3.16 -0.49
C GLU A 543 19.84 3.72 0.86
N ARG A 544 18.97 4.47 1.53
CA ARG A 544 19.19 4.94 2.90
C ARG A 544 18.28 4.16 3.83
N LYS A 545 18.86 3.54 4.85
CA LYS A 545 18.06 2.84 5.87
C LYS A 545 17.50 3.77 6.94
N GLU A 546 18.01 5.00 6.99
CA GLU A 546 17.63 5.97 8.02
C GLU A 546 17.42 7.36 7.43
N ILE A 547 16.46 8.10 7.98
CA ILE A 547 16.15 9.50 7.62
C ILE A 547 15.94 10.29 8.91
N GLU A 548 16.79 11.29 9.15
CA GLU A 548 16.73 12.12 10.36
C GLU A 548 15.45 13.00 10.39
N PRO A 549 14.98 13.41 11.58
CA PRO A 549 13.93 14.42 11.72
C PRO A 549 14.25 15.70 10.94
N TYR A 550 13.24 16.32 10.33
CA TYR A 550 13.37 17.59 9.60
C TYR A 550 14.53 17.62 8.59
N SER A 551 14.83 16.48 7.97
CA SER A 551 15.97 16.33 7.08
C SER A 551 15.57 15.81 5.71
N TYR A 552 16.42 16.08 4.72
CA TYR A 552 16.29 15.56 3.38
C TYR A 552 17.34 14.48 3.12
N ILE A 553 16.92 13.40 2.49
CA ILE A 553 17.82 12.49 1.79
C ILE A 553 17.67 12.65 0.29
N ARG A 554 18.71 12.26 -0.44
CA ARG A 554 18.73 12.23 -1.90
C ARG A 554 18.85 10.79 -2.36
N LEU A 555 17.93 10.37 -3.23
CA LEU A 555 17.94 9.07 -3.88
C LEU A 555 18.15 9.30 -5.38
N ASN A 556 19.08 8.56 -5.99
CA ASN A 556 19.25 8.57 -7.44
C ASN A 556 18.57 7.35 -8.03
N LEU A 557 17.50 7.57 -8.79
CA LEU A 557 16.80 6.53 -9.53
C LEU A 557 17.50 6.33 -10.87
N LYS A 558 17.81 5.09 -11.23
CA LYS A 558 18.49 4.75 -12.48
C LYS A 558 17.72 3.69 -13.25
N ARG A 559 17.70 3.84 -14.58
CA ARG A 559 17.12 2.83 -15.49
C ARG A 559 18.10 1.69 -15.73
N LYS A 560 17.59 0.46 -15.68
CA LYS A 560 18.32 -0.78 -16.02
C LYS A 560 18.26 -1.13 -17.51
N VAL A 561 17.17 -0.74 -18.18
CA VAL A 561 16.89 -1.07 -19.58
C VAL A 561 16.38 0.17 -20.33
N ALA A 562 16.27 0.06 -21.65
CA ALA A 562 15.85 1.14 -22.54
C ALA A 562 14.52 0.77 -23.20
N GLU A 563 13.46 1.47 -22.79
CA GLU A 563 12.08 1.04 -23.07
C GLU A 563 11.54 1.64 -24.37
N THR A 564 10.70 0.87 -25.05
CA THR A 564 10.05 1.29 -26.30
C THR A 564 8.72 2.00 -26.09
N GLY A 565 8.18 2.00 -24.86
CA GLY A 565 6.90 2.62 -24.52
C GLY A 565 6.91 3.21 -23.11
N ASN A 566 5.81 3.86 -22.73
CA ASN A 566 5.67 4.45 -21.41
C ASN A 566 5.32 3.38 -20.38
N LEU A 567 5.94 3.45 -19.20
CA LEU A 567 5.60 2.63 -18.03
C LEU A 567 5.19 3.52 -16.87
N TYR A 568 4.17 3.11 -16.12
CA TYR A 568 3.57 3.92 -15.06
C TYR A 568 3.48 3.11 -13.78
N GLY A 569 4.07 3.55 -12.69
CA GLY A 569 4.09 2.78 -11.45
C GLY A 569 4.51 3.61 -10.24
N TYR A 570 4.82 2.96 -9.14
CA TYR A 570 5.10 3.64 -7.87
C TYR A 570 6.43 3.23 -7.29
N LEU A 571 7.05 4.15 -6.55
CA LEU A 571 8.03 3.85 -5.52
C LEU A 571 7.34 3.96 -4.16
N SER A 572 7.19 2.83 -3.48
CA SER A 572 6.74 2.73 -2.11
C SER A 572 7.93 2.83 -1.17
N ILE A 573 7.82 3.68 -0.16
CA ILE A 573 8.81 3.82 0.91
C ILE A 573 8.16 3.39 2.21
N SER A 574 8.70 2.38 2.87
CA SER A 574 8.20 1.88 4.15
C SER A 574 9.21 2.11 5.27
N ASN A 575 8.71 2.25 6.50
CA ASN A 575 9.52 2.29 7.72
C ASN A 575 8.96 1.26 8.69
N LEU A 576 9.81 0.35 9.19
CA LEU A 576 9.40 -0.74 10.09
C LEU A 576 8.24 -1.60 9.51
N GLY A 577 8.25 -1.80 8.19
CA GLY A 577 7.25 -2.57 7.46
C GLY A 577 5.95 -1.82 7.12
N ASP A 578 5.79 -0.56 7.53
CA ASP A 578 4.61 0.26 7.23
C ASP A 578 4.90 1.26 6.11
N GLU A 579 4.08 1.32 5.07
CA GLU A 579 4.24 2.27 3.96
C GLU A 579 4.03 3.72 4.46
N THR A 580 5.05 4.57 4.30
CA THR A 580 5.09 5.98 4.75
C THR A 580 5.05 6.98 3.61
N ALA A 581 5.40 6.57 2.39
CA ALA A 581 5.22 7.36 1.18
C ALA A 581 5.01 6.47 -0.04
N LYS A 582 4.29 7.02 -1.01
CA LYS A 582 4.01 6.39 -2.30
C LYS A 582 4.17 7.41 -3.41
N ILE A 583 5.29 7.31 -4.13
CA ILE A 583 5.73 8.32 -5.10
C ILE A 583 5.41 7.80 -6.49
N PRO A 584 4.57 8.50 -7.27
CA PRO A 584 4.29 8.11 -8.65
C PRO A 584 5.50 8.30 -9.56
N ILE A 585 5.74 7.33 -10.43
CA ILE A 585 6.82 7.32 -11.40
C ILE A 585 6.26 7.06 -12.80
N ILE A 586 6.60 7.93 -13.74
CA ILE A 586 6.30 7.81 -15.16
C ILE A 586 7.62 7.64 -15.90
N ILE A 587 7.85 6.48 -16.50
CA ILE A 587 8.96 6.25 -17.41
C ILE A 587 8.48 6.59 -18.81
N THR A 588 9.02 7.66 -19.40
CA THR A 588 8.82 7.96 -20.81
C THR A 588 9.93 7.39 -21.67
N SER A 589 9.62 7.09 -22.92
CA SER A 589 10.65 6.80 -23.92
C SER A 589 11.48 8.07 -24.13
N TYR A 590 12.81 7.95 -24.03
CA TYR A 590 13.73 9.03 -24.39
C TYR A 590 14.56 8.59 -25.61
N PRO A 591 14.98 9.52 -26.48
CA PRO A 591 15.81 9.16 -27.62
C PRO A 591 17.21 8.78 -27.13
N LYS A 592 17.58 7.52 -27.31
CA LYS A 592 18.98 7.04 -27.23
C LYS A 592 19.40 6.46 -28.57
N LEU A 593 20.60 6.83 -29.03
CA LEU A 593 21.23 6.33 -30.24
C LEU A 593 22.75 6.16 -30.01
N GLU A 594 23.23 4.95 -30.20
CA GLU A 594 24.66 4.63 -30.31
C GLU A 594 24.89 3.88 -31.62
N MET A 595 25.95 4.22 -32.34
CA MET A 595 26.32 3.55 -33.59
C MET A 595 27.81 3.26 -33.62
N LYS A 596 28.17 2.07 -34.10
CA LYS A 596 29.57 1.68 -34.31
C LYS A 596 29.71 0.94 -35.64
N PRO A 597 30.79 1.16 -36.41
CA PRO A 597 31.10 0.33 -37.58
C PRO A 597 31.11 -1.14 -37.18
N LYS A 598 30.49 -1.99 -38.01
CA LYS A 598 30.42 -3.43 -37.77
C LYS A 598 31.78 -4.08 -38.00
N GLU A 599 32.49 -3.65 -39.03
CA GLU A 599 33.84 -4.07 -39.35
C GLU A 599 34.91 -3.17 -38.70
N LYS A 600 36.06 -3.75 -38.34
CA LYS A 600 37.22 -2.99 -37.83
C LYS A 600 38.03 -2.30 -38.94
N SER A 601 37.91 -2.78 -40.17
CA SER A 601 38.55 -2.26 -41.37
C SER A 601 37.76 -2.73 -42.59
N LEU A 602 37.70 -1.92 -43.64
CA LEU A 602 36.98 -2.23 -44.88
C LEU A 602 37.96 -2.42 -46.04
N VAL A 603 37.75 -3.46 -46.85
CA VAL A 603 38.52 -3.66 -48.10
C VAL A 603 37.60 -3.38 -49.27
N VAL A 604 38.03 -2.49 -50.17
CA VAL A 604 37.22 -1.95 -51.27
C VAL A 604 37.90 -2.21 -52.60
N PHE A 605 37.13 -2.71 -53.57
CA PHE A 605 37.60 -2.98 -54.92
C PHE A 605 36.80 -2.13 -55.92
N GLY A 606 37.49 -1.29 -56.69
CA GLY A 606 36.87 -0.31 -57.58
C GLY A 606 36.51 0.99 -56.87
N THR A 607 35.38 1.60 -57.25
CA THR A 607 34.95 2.93 -56.77
C THR A 607 33.80 2.88 -55.77
N THR A 608 33.22 1.72 -55.44
CA THR A 608 32.05 1.63 -54.55
C THR A 608 32.25 0.61 -53.43
N ALA A 609 31.69 0.91 -52.25
CA ALA A 609 31.73 0.02 -51.09
C ALA A 609 30.49 0.15 -50.22
N LYS A 610 30.19 -0.88 -49.44
CA LYS A 610 29.22 -0.82 -48.35
C LYS A 610 29.92 -0.79 -47.01
N LEU A 611 29.52 0.15 -46.16
CA LEU A 611 29.93 0.26 -44.76
C LEU A 611 28.73 0.01 -43.86
N ASP A 612 28.78 -1.06 -43.06
CA ASP A 612 27.70 -1.42 -42.15
C ASP A 612 27.97 -0.90 -40.73
N PHE A 613 26.91 -0.43 -40.07
CA PHE A 613 26.93 0.01 -38.69
C PHE A 613 25.98 -0.84 -37.85
N ASN A 614 26.46 -1.26 -36.68
CA ASN A 614 25.60 -1.77 -35.62
C ASN A 614 24.98 -0.59 -34.88
N VAL A 615 23.66 -0.56 -34.82
CA VAL A 615 22.90 0.54 -34.23
C VAL A 615 22.18 0.05 -32.98
N ILE A 616 22.45 0.69 -31.84
CA ILE A 616 21.69 0.53 -30.61
C ILE A 616 20.83 1.77 -30.47
N LYS A 617 19.51 1.61 -30.61
CA LYS A 617 18.57 2.71 -30.50
C LYS A 617 17.32 2.35 -29.70
N THR A 618 16.67 3.40 -29.21
CA THR A 618 15.29 3.34 -28.69
C THR A 618 14.26 3.33 -29.83
N GLY A 619 12.97 3.17 -29.53
CA GLY A 619 11.89 3.09 -30.53
C GLY A 619 11.71 4.33 -31.43
N HIS A 620 12.36 5.47 -31.11
CA HIS A 620 12.26 6.71 -31.87
C HIS A 620 12.89 6.61 -33.27
N SER A 621 12.34 7.31 -34.26
CA SER A 621 12.99 7.49 -35.57
C SER A 621 14.03 8.61 -35.49
N PHE A 622 15.24 8.35 -36.00
CA PHE A 622 16.33 9.34 -36.00
C PHE A 622 16.60 9.79 -37.43
N GLN A 623 16.54 11.10 -37.66
CA GLN A 623 16.93 11.72 -38.94
C GLN A 623 18.38 12.15 -38.84
N CYS A 624 19.25 11.53 -39.63
CA CYS A 624 20.70 11.69 -39.53
C CYS A 624 21.27 12.30 -40.79
N THR A 625 22.17 13.26 -40.62
CA THR A 625 23.01 13.80 -41.69
C THR A 625 24.42 13.25 -41.56
N LEU A 626 24.93 12.60 -42.61
CA LEU A 626 26.31 12.13 -42.66
C LEU A 626 27.21 13.22 -43.25
N THR A 627 28.26 13.56 -42.51
CA THR A 627 29.38 14.39 -43.02
C THR A 627 30.64 13.56 -43.02
N LEU A 628 31.26 13.41 -44.19
CA LEU A 628 32.58 12.80 -44.37
C LEU A 628 33.63 13.91 -44.39
N GLU A 629 34.77 13.70 -43.74
CA GLU A 629 35.85 14.70 -43.67
C GLU A 629 36.67 14.75 -44.99
N ASP A 630 36.71 13.65 -45.73
CA ASP A 630 37.50 13.51 -46.95
C ASP A 630 36.67 13.79 -48.21
N GLN A 631 37.14 14.74 -49.05
CA GLN A 631 36.46 15.12 -50.30
C GLN A 631 36.52 14.05 -51.41
N GLU A 632 37.39 13.05 -51.26
CA GLU A 632 37.59 11.98 -52.25
C GLU A 632 36.54 10.87 -52.16
N VAL A 633 35.73 10.86 -51.09
CA VAL A 633 34.66 9.90 -50.82
C VAL A 633 33.34 10.65 -50.66
N SER A 634 32.29 10.08 -51.24
CA SER A 634 30.93 10.60 -51.16
C SER A 634 29.98 9.50 -50.74
N ALA A 635 28.89 9.89 -50.10
CA ALA A 635 27.80 9.02 -49.69
C ALA A 635 26.49 9.82 -49.74
N ALA A 636 25.34 9.16 -49.61
CA ALA A 636 24.10 9.88 -49.37
C ALA A 636 24.26 10.73 -48.09
N SER A 637 23.80 11.97 -48.11
CA SER A 637 23.95 12.87 -46.96
C SER A 637 22.90 12.64 -45.89
N GLN A 638 21.77 11.99 -46.21
CA GLN A 638 20.63 11.83 -45.32
C GLN A 638 20.27 10.36 -45.12
N TYR A 639 20.03 10.00 -43.87
CA TYR A 639 19.61 8.66 -43.46
C TYR A 639 18.51 8.73 -42.41
N THR A 640 17.49 7.88 -42.55
CA THR A 640 16.50 7.67 -41.49
C THR A 640 16.79 6.33 -40.82
N ILE A 641 17.18 6.38 -39.54
CA ILE A 641 17.50 5.17 -38.79
C ILE A 641 16.23 4.65 -38.10
N THR A 642 15.62 3.63 -38.69
CA THR A 642 14.44 2.94 -38.14
C THR A 642 14.75 1.55 -37.57
N SER A 643 15.89 0.95 -37.90
CA SER A 643 16.26 -0.43 -37.53
C SER A 643 17.56 -0.50 -36.71
N GLY A 644 17.90 -1.71 -36.22
CA GLY A 644 19.14 -1.98 -35.48
C GLY A 644 20.42 -2.06 -36.33
N SER A 645 20.34 -1.75 -37.62
CA SER A 645 21.48 -1.73 -38.54
C SER A 645 21.34 -0.59 -39.56
N LEU A 646 22.47 -0.03 -39.99
CA LEU A 646 22.54 0.95 -41.08
C LEU A 646 23.64 0.56 -42.06
N SER A 647 23.32 0.53 -43.35
CA SER A 647 24.32 0.36 -44.42
C SER A 647 24.51 1.68 -45.16
N VAL A 648 25.75 2.11 -45.31
CA VAL A 648 26.15 3.31 -46.04
C VAL A 648 26.88 2.90 -47.30
N ASP A 649 26.35 3.30 -48.46
CA ASP A 649 27.03 3.12 -49.74
C ASP A 649 28.04 4.27 -49.94
N LEU A 650 29.33 3.93 -49.96
CA LEU A 650 30.44 4.84 -50.19
C LEU A 650 30.82 4.81 -51.67
N THR A 651 31.06 5.99 -52.26
CA THR A 651 31.56 6.16 -53.64
C THR A 651 32.84 6.99 -53.64
N PHE A 652 33.91 6.44 -54.20
CA PHE A 652 35.23 7.05 -54.29
C PHE A 652 35.44 7.66 -55.66
N SER A 653 36.13 8.81 -55.71
CA SER A 653 36.37 9.57 -56.95
C SER A 653 37.26 8.84 -57.97
N LYS A 654 38.12 7.92 -57.52
CA LYS A 654 39.05 7.15 -58.38
C LYS A 654 39.13 5.69 -57.93
N ALA A 655 39.39 4.80 -58.87
CA ALA A 655 39.79 3.42 -58.57
C ALA A 655 41.32 3.34 -58.53
N GLU A 656 41.90 3.26 -57.33
CA GLU A 656 43.37 3.25 -57.14
C GLU A 656 43.75 2.44 -55.90
N ARG A 657 45.03 2.08 -55.78
CA ARG A 657 45.58 1.46 -54.58
C ARG A 657 45.84 2.53 -53.52
N LEU A 658 45.10 2.48 -52.41
CA LEU A 658 45.27 3.43 -51.31
C LEU A 658 44.89 2.81 -49.98
N GLU A 659 45.67 3.05 -48.94
CA GLU A 659 45.30 2.77 -47.54
C GLU A 659 45.15 4.06 -46.77
N LYS A 660 43.94 4.31 -46.28
CA LYS A 660 43.62 5.53 -45.56
C LYS A 660 42.53 5.28 -44.54
N THR A 661 42.64 5.95 -43.39
CA THR A 661 41.54 5.99 -42.41
C THR A 661 40.59 7.12 -42.77
N TYR A 662 39.37 6.76 -43.12
CA TYR A 662 38.30 7.71 -43.41
C TYR A 662 37.54 8.04 -42.12
N LYS A 663 37.30 9.33 -41.90
CA LYS A 663 36.57 9.84 -40.75
C LYS A 663 35.28 10.50 -41.19
N GLY A 664 34.27 10.38 -40.34
CA GLY A 664 32.99 11.04 -40.54
C GLY A 664 32.22 11.16 -39.25
N LYS A 665 31.12 11.90 -39.32
CA LYS A 665 30.17 12.05 -38.21
C LYS A 665 28.75 11.94 -38.73
N PHE A 666 27.90 11.28 -37.94
CA PHE A 666 26.46 11.38 -38.07
C PHE A 666 25.95 12.45 -37.13
N GLU A 667 25.21 13.42 -37.66
CA GLU A 667 24.45 14.40 -36.90
C GLU A 667 22.98 14.02 -36.96
N CYS A 668 22.48 13.40 -35.89
CA CYS A 668 21.12 12.86 -35.82
C CYS A 668 20.22 13.72 -34.95
N GLN A 669 18.96 13.86 -35.34
CA GLN A 669 17.92 14.52 -34.55
C GLN A 669 16.73 13.58 -34.30
N ALA A 670 16.25 13.57 -33.05
CA ALA A 670 15.02 12.91 -32.65
C ALA A 670 14.41 13.61 -31.42
N ALA A 671 13.09 13.86 -31.46
CA ALA A 671 12.33 14.46 -30.34
C ALA A 671 13.00 15.73 -29.73
N GLY A 672 13.57 16.60 -30.57
CA GLY A 672 14.22 17.84 -30.15
C GLY A 672 15.64 17.69 -29.59
N GLN A 673 16.19 16.48 -29.49
CA GLN A 673 17.58 16.23 -29.10
C GLN A 673 18.47 15.96 -30.31
N SER A 674 19.73 16.42 -30.22
CA SER A 674 20.77 16.24 -31.25
C SER A 674 21.87 15.30 -30.76
N PHE A 675 22.26 14.34 -31.61
CA PHE A 675 23.30 13.37 -31.35
C PHE A 675 24.41 13.53 -32.38
N ILE A 676 25.66 13.60 -31.94
CA ILE A 676 26.84 13.63 -32.82
C ILE A 676 27.61 12.35 -32.60
N ILE A 677 27.67 11.50 -33.62
CA ILE A 677 28.29 10.18 -33.53
C ILE A 677 29.49 10.14 -34.49
N PRO A 678 30.72 10.33 -33.99
CA PRO A 678 31.91 10.23 -34.81
C PRO A 678 32.25 8.77 -35.09
N PHE A 679 32.82 8.50 -36.26
CA PHE A 679 33.44 7.23 -36.57
C PHE A 679 34.75 7.43 -37.35
N ALA A 680 35.62 6.44 -37.25
CA ALA A 680 36.84 6.34 -38.03
C ALA A 680 37.00 4.89 -38.47
N ILE A 681 37.20 4.66 -39.76
CA ILE A 681 37.43 3.31 -40.29
C ILE A 681 38.63 3.29 -41.24
N PRO A 682 39.61 2.40 -41.01
CA PRO A 682 40.66 2.09 -41.98
C PRO A 682 40.04 1.44 -43.23
N ILE A 683 40.32 1.99 -44.41
CA ILE A 683 39.87 1.44 -45.69
C ILE A 683 41.09 1.17 -46.59
N SER A 684 41.23 -0.08 -47.04
CA SER A 684 42.19 -0.49 -48.08
C SER A 684 41.47 -0.56 -49.42
N ARG A 685 41.79 0.37 -50.32
CA ARG A 685 41.22 0.49 -51.67
C ARG A 685 42.14 -0.15 -52.70
N TYR A 686 41.53 -0.79 -53.68
CA TYR A 686 42.18 -1.43 -54.82
C TYR A 686 41.48 -1.01 -56.12
N SER A 687 42.23 -0.89 -57.21
CA SER A 687 41.72 -0.42 -58.51
C SER A 687 40.70 -1.36 -59.15
N SER A 688 40.77 -2.66 -58.86
CA SER A 688 39.84 -3.66 -59.39
C SER A 688 39.75 -4.88 -58.46
N PHE A 689 38.77 -5.75 -58.70
CA PHE A 689 38.60 -7.00 -57.96
C PHE A 689 39.89 -7.85 -58.05
N PRO A 690 40.34 -8.52 -56.96
CA PRO A 690 41.74 -8.91 -56.82
C PRO A 690 42.20 -9.96 -57.83
N PHE A 691 41.29 -10.77 -58.36
CA PHE A 691 41.63 -11.83 -59.30
C PHE A 691 40.52 -12.14 -60.32
N THR A 692 40.90 -12.77 -61.42
CA THR A 692 39.97 -13.49 -62.32
C THR A 692 40.31 -14.95 -62.38
N TYR A 693 39.34 -15.78 -62.73
CA TYR A 693 39.55 -17.21 -62.87
C TYR A 693 38.97 -17.75 -64.18
N ARG A 694 39.52 -18.87 -64.65
CA ARG A 694 38.99 -19.64 -65.79
C ARG A 694 39.36 -21.12 -65.66
N PRO A 695 38.52 -22.07 -66.13
CA PRO A 695 37.20 -21.86 -66.72
C PRO A 695 36.13 -21.46 -65.68
N GLU A 696 35.00 -20.93 -66.14
CA GLU A 696 33.89 -20.51 -65.27
C GLU A 696 33.12 -21.69 -64.64
N GLU A 697 33.22 -22.88 -65.23
CA GLU A 697 32.70 -24.16 -64.72
C GLU A 697 33.76 -25.25 -64.96
N ILE A 698 33.92 -26.15 -64.00
CA ILE A 698 34.80 -27.32 -64.13
C ILE A 698 33.94 -28.57 -64.17
N PHE A 699 34.03 -29.30 -65.27
CA PHE A 699 33.38 -30.59 -65.47
C PHE A 699 34.41 -31.72 -65.60
N VAL A 700 34.25 -32.76 -64.78
CA VAL A 700 35.10 -33.96 -64.77
C VAL A 700 34.27 -35.14 -65.26
N ASN A 701 34.63 -35.70 -66.42
CA ASN A 701 33.97 -36.86 -67.03
C ASN A 701 34.93 -38.02 -67.33
N ASP A 702 36.18 -37.91 -66.88
CA ASP A 702 37.24 -38.89 -67.06
C ASP A 702 38.10 -38.96 -65.79
N THR A 703 39.17 -39.76 -65.84
CA THR A 703 40.10 -39.96 -64.72
C THR A 703 41.28 -38.97 -64.72
N ALA A 704 41.28 -37.95 -65.59
CA ALA A 704 42.39 -37.01 -65.68
C ALA A 704 42.23 -35.86 -64.66
N ASP A 705 43.36 -35.40 -64.12
CA ASP A 705 43.43 -34.21 -63.28
C ASP A 705 42.86 -32.99 -64.03
N ARG A 706 42.15 -32.13 -63.30
CA ARG A 706 41.64 -30.86 -63.86
C ARG A 706 42.47 -29.70 -63.37
N VAL A 707 42.56 -28.68 -64.19
CA VAL A 707 43.30 -27.47 -63.87
C VAL A 707 42.40 -26.27 -64.12
N PHE A 708 42.35 -25.36 -63.17
CA PHE A 708 41.82 -24.02 -63.38
C PHE A 708 42.91 -23.00 -63.09
N TYR A 709 42.74 -21.81 -63.64
CA TYR A 709 43.72 -20.75 -63.60
C TYR A 709 43.14 -19.60 -62.80
N VAL A 710 43.96 -19.01 -61.95
CA VAL A 710 43.66 -17.77 -61.25
C VAL A 710 44.71 -16.75 -61.69
N LYS A 711 44.25 -15.63 -62.22
CA LYS A 711 45.09 -14.50 -62.62
C LYS A 711 44.95 -13.39 -61.60
N ASN A 712 46.09 -12.93 -61.07
CA ASN A 712 46.14 -11.74 -60.23
C ASN A 712 45.91 -10.49 -61.09
N LYS A 713 44.97 -9.64 -60.67
CA LYS A 713 44.62 -8.36 -61.33
C LYS A 713 45.12 -7.14 -60.57
N LEU A 714 45.81 -7.36 -59.46
CA LEU A 714 46.46 -6.32 -58.69
C LEU A 714 47.90 -6.13 -59.16
N ASP A 715 48.43 -4.94 -58.89
CA ASP A 715 49.81 -4.54 -59.10
C ASP A 715 50.76 -5.00 -57.98
N GLU A 716 50.27 -5.79 -57.03
CA GLU A 716 51.03 -6.43 -55.95
C GLU A 716 50.75 -7.94 -55.86
N SER A 717 51.67 -8.70 -55.24
CA SER A 717 51.51 -10.15 -55.10
C SER A 717 50.27 -10.50 -54.26
N LEU A 718 49.50 -11.48 -54.72
CA LEU A 718 48.21 -11.87 -54.14
C LEU A 718 48.27 -13.29 -53.58
N ASP A 719 48.02 -13.44 -52.29
CA ASP A 719 47.83 -14.75 -51.67
C ASP A 719 46.41 -15.26 -51.96
N VAL A 720 46.32 -16.35 -52.72
CA VAL A 720 45.07 -16.98 -53.12
C VAL A 720 44.96 -18.35 -52.46
N GLY A 721 43.91 -18.54 -51.67
CA GLY A 721 43.49 -19.83 -51.14
C GLY A 721 42.33 -20.43 -51.93
N VAL A 722 42.33 -21.73 -52.15
CA VAL A 722 41.27 -22.47 -52.85
C VAL A 722 40.81 -23.66 -52.01
N SER A 723 39.49 -23.83 -51.92
CA SER A 723 38.89 -24.94 -51.17
C SER A 723 37.58 -25.40 -51.80
N PHE A 724 37.11 -26.60 -51.44
CA PHE A 724 35.76 -27.03 -51.80
C PHE A 724 34.77 -26.55 -50.74
N VAL A 725 33.68 -25.88 -51.14
CA VAL A 725 32.60 -25.43 -50.23
C VAL A 725 32.03 -26.61 -49.44
N LYS A 726 31.91 -27.77 -50.09
CA LYS A 726 31.59 -29.06 -49.48
C LYS A 726 32.71 -30.05 -49.77
N SER A 727 33.30 -30.62 -48.71
CA SER A 727 34.41 -31.59 -48.80
C SER A 727 34.12 -32.70 -49.81
N GLN A 728 35.11 -33.00 -50.65
CA GLN A 728 35.03 -34.00 -51.72
C GLN A 728 35.94 -35.19 -51.39
N ALA A 729 35.39 -36.41 -51.39
CA ALA A 729 36.14 -37.61 -50.98
C ALA A 729 37.17 -38.07 -52.02
N PHE A 730 36.95 -37.75 -53.30
CA PHE A 730 37.75 -38.24 -54.42
C PHE A 730 38.56 -37.16 -55.15
N PHE A 731 38.51 -35.91 -54.68
CA PHE A 731 39.20 -34.80 -55.29
C PHE A 731 39.95 -34.01 -54.22
N GLU A 732 41.21 -33.70 -54.50
CA GLU A 732 42.02 -32.82 -53.66
C GLU A 732 42.75 -31.80 -54.51
N PHE A 733 43.05 -30.63 -53.94
CA PHE A 733 43.95 -29.68 -54.60
C PHE A 733 45.39 -30.10 -54.35
N VAL A 734 46.22 -30.08 -55.40
CA VAL A 734 47.68 -30.30 -55.29
C VAL A 734 48.34 -29.19 -54.46
N SER A 735 47.79 -27.97 -54.52
CA SER A 735 48.16 -26.83 -53.66
C SER A 735 46.88 -26.11 -53.29
N GLN A 736 46.65 -25.85 -51.99
CA GLN A 736 45.47 -25.11 -51.52
C GLN A 736 45.72 -23.61 -51.49
N ASP A 737 46.97 -23.18 -51.31
CA ASP A 737 47.35 -21.77 -51.30
C ASP A 737 48.46 -21.52 -52.31
N LYS A 738 48.43 -20.37 -52.99
CA LYS A 738 49.53 -19.88 -53.81
C LYS A 738 49.59 -18.35 -53.76
N THR A 739 50.81 -17.82 -53.66
CA THR A 739 51.09 -16.41 -53.93
C THR A 739 51.26 -16.22 -55.43
N ILE A 740 50.53 -15.26 -56.00
CA ILE A 740 50.50 -14.97 -57.43
C ILE A 740 51.04 -13.56 -57.65
N ASP A 741 52.17 -13.41 -58.36
CA ASP A 741 52.76 -12.10 -58.63
C ASP A 741 51.85 -11.25 -59.56
N PRO A 742 52.07 -9.92 -59.63
CA PRO A 742 51.25 -9.02 -60.43
C PRO A 742 51.11 -9.46 -61.89
N GLU A 743 49.88 -9.41 -62.42
CA GLU A 743 49.52 -9.85 -63.78
C GLU A 743 49.86 -11.31 -64.11
N GLN A 744 50.35 -12.09 -63.15
CA GLN A 744 50.68 -13.49 -63.33
C GLN A 744 49.41 -14.35 -63.25
N GLU A 745 49.35 -15.38 -64.09
CA GLU A 745 48.33 -16.41 -64.04
C GLU A 745 48.97 -17.69 -63.52
N VAL A 746 48.38 -18.24 -62.46
CA VAL A 746 48.86 -19.47 -61.84
C VAL A 746 47.77 -20.50 -61.85
N ASN A 747 48.17 -21.75 -62.08
CA ASN A 747 47.25 -22.86 -62.19
C ASN A 747 47.05 -23.58 -60.86
N PHE A 748 45.83 -24.03 -60.59
CA PHE A 748 45.48 -24.89 -59.47
C PHE A 748 45.03 -26.23 -60.03
N THR A 749 45.75 -27.29 -59.66
CA THR A 749 45.46 -28.65 -60.12
C THR A 749 44.59 -29.36 -59.10
N ILE A 750 43.47 -29.87 -59.56
CA ILE A 750 42.55 -30.76 -58.85
C ILE A 750 42.94 -32.18 -59.23
N ARG A 751 43.50 -32.92 -58.28
CA ARG A 751 43.88 -34.31 -58.46
C ARG A 751 42.66 -35.21 -58.34
N ASN A 752 42.41 -36.02 -59.36
CA ASN A 752 41.34 -37.01 -59.35
C ASN A 752 41.85 -38.33 -58.73
N LYS A 753 41.30 -38.70 -57.57
CA LYS A 753 41.58 -39.98 -56.88
C LYS A 753 40.55 -41.07 -57.16
N ALA A 754 39.47 -40.77 -57.88
CA ALA A 754 38.47 -41.76 -58.29
C ALA A 754 39.00 -42.60 -59.45
N GLN A 755 39.76 -43.65 -59.15
CA GLN A 755 40.07 -44.72 -60.11
C GLN A 755 39.03 -45.84 -60.01
N GLY A 756 38.29 -46.09 -61.08
CA GLY A 756 37.43 -47.28 -61.23
C GLY A 756 36.08 -47.26 -60.50
N ILE A 757 35.54 -46.08 -60.14
CA ILE A 757 34.26 -45.96 -59.42
C ILE A 757 33.32 -45.01 -60.19
N ASN A 758 32.06 -45.42 -60.38
CA ASN A 758 31.01 -44.54 -60.90
C ASN A 758 30.65 -43.50 -59.84
N PHE A 759 30.84 -42.23 -60.17
CA PHE A 759 30.61 -41.14 -59.22
C PHE A 759 30.05 -39.91 -59.94
N THR A 760 28.89 -39.46 -59.46
CA THR A 760 28.26 -38.21 -59.89
C THR A 760 28.07 -37.32 -58.65
N ASP A 761 28.67 -36.14 -58.64
CA ASP A 761 28.50 -35.15 -57.56
C ASP A 761 28.63 -33.72 -58.10
N SER A 762 28.13 -32.75 -57.34
CA SER A 762 28.26 -31.34 -57.63
C SER A 762 28.58 -30.54 -56.36
N THR A 763 29.57 -29.68 -56.46
CA THR A 763 29.96 -28.75 -55.39
C THR A 763 30.41 -27.42 -56.02
N GLN A 764 30.95 -26.54 -55.20
CA GLN A 764 31.58 -25.31 -55.63
C GLN A 764 33.01 -25.28 -55.08
N ILE A 765 33.93 -24.77 -55.90
CA ILE A 765 35.28 -24.41 -55.47
C ILE A 765 35.24 -22.96 -55.06
N GLU A 766 35.57 -22.66 -53.81
CA GLU A 766 35.72 -21.32 -53.29
C GLU A 766 37.17 -20.86 -53.47
N ILE A 767 37.37 -19.78 -54.22
CA ILE A 767 38.63 -19.04 -54.31
C ILE A 767 38.53 -17.85 -53.36
N THR A 768 39.50 -17.74 -52.46
CA THR A 768 39.56 -16.71 -51.43
C THR A 768 40.85 -15.91 -51.55
N ALA A 769 40.75 -14.58 -51.56
CA ALA A 769 41.91 -13.68 -51.51
C ALA A 769 41.49 -12.32 -50.95
N LEU A 770 42.30 -11.73 -50.06
CA LEU A 770 42.02 -10.43 -49.42
C LEU A 770 40.59 -10.30 -48.84
N GLY A 771 40.09 -11.39 -48.25
CA GLY A 771 38.73 -11.47 -47.67
C GLY A 771 37.59 -11.57 -48.70
N GLN A 772 37.87 -11.55 -49.99
CA GLN A 772 36.89 -11.77 -51.06
C GLN A 772 36.76 -13.25 -51.41
N LYS A 773 35.57 -13.64 -51.87
CA LYS A 773 35.24 -15.01 -52.25
C LYS A 773 34.61 -15.04 -53.64
N LYS A 774 35.06 -15.97 -54.48
CA LYS A 774 34.39 -16.35 -55.73
C LYS A 774 34.22 -17.84 -55.77
N THR A 775 33.12 -18.29 -56.36
CA THR A 775 32.84 -19.72 -56.48
C THR A 775 32.86 -20.16 -57.94
N ILE A 776 33.51 -21.30 -58.20
CA ILE A 776 33.48 -21.99 -59.48
C ILE A 776 32.60 -23.23 -59.30
N PRO A 777 31.50 -23.40 -60.05
CA PRO A 777 30.76 -24.65 -60.12
C PRO A 777 31.68 -25.80 -60.52
N PHE A 778 31.64 -26.88 -59.75
CA PHE A 778 32.42 -28.09 -59.98
C PHE A 778 31.46 -29.28 -60.05
N ARG A 779 31.44 -29.95 -61.20
CA ARG A 779 30.56 -31.09 -61.49
C ARG A 779 31.38 -32.29 -61.94
N VAL A 780 30.99 -33.46 -61.46
CA VAL A 780 31.66 -34.72 -61.75
C VAL A 780 30.63 -35.72 -62.26
N ASP A 781 30.96 -36.43 -63.33
CA ASP A 781 30.18 -37.53 -63.89
C ASP A 781 31.10 -38.56 -64.54
N VAL A 782 31.69 -39.46 -63.74
CA VAL A 782 32.65 -40.47 -64.20
C VAL A 782 31.96 -41.84 -64.30
N THR A 783 32.03 -42.50 -65.46
CA THR A 783 31.45 -43.83 -65.73
C THR A 783 32.52 -44.86 -66.12
N ALA A 784 32.54 -46.02 -65.45
CA ALA A 784 33.38 -47.19 -65.69
C ALA A 784 32.52 -48.48 -65.74
N GLU A 785 32.90 -49.43 -66.60
CA GLU A 785 32.19 -50.71 -66.83
C GLU A 785 32.22 -51.65 -65.60
N PRO A 786 31.18 -52.48 -65.42
CA PRO A 786 30.81 -53.00 -64.10
C PRO A 786 31.49 -54.34 -63.73
N GLU A 787 31.86 -54.48 -62.46
CA GLU A 787 32.00 -55.80 -61.81
C GLU A 787 31.28 -55.85 -60.44
N LYS A 788 30.87 -57.06 -60.06
CA LYS A 788 29.68 -57.41 -59.27
C LYS A 788 29.68 -57.09 -57.77
N VAL A 789 28.51 -56.56 -57.35
CA VAL A 789 27.62 -56.92 -56.21
C VAL A 789 28.21 -57.12 -54.80
N THR A 790 27.72 -56.32 -53.86
CA THR A 790 27.56 -56.72 -52.45
C THR A 790 26.14 -56.51 -51.91
N ASN A 791 25.52 -57.66 -51.65
CA ASN A 791 24.61 -58.06 -50.58
C ASN A 791 23.32 -57.25 -50.26
N PRO A 792 22.13 -57.70 -50.72
CA PRO A 792 20.83 -57.05 -50.49
C PRO A 792 20.25 -57.22 -49.06
N LEU A 793 20.92 -57.96 -48.17
CA LEU A 793 20.34 -58.33 -46.87
C LEU A 793 20.27 -57.16 -45.86
N VAL A 794 21.15 -56.16 -45.97
CA VAL A 794 21.17 -55.01 -45.05
C VAL A 794 20.08 -53.99 -45.40
N LEU A 795 19.80 -53.78 -46.69
CA LEU A 795 18.78 -52.81 -47.13
C LEU A 795 17.36 -53.26 -46.77
N TYR A 796 17.06 -54.57 -46.91
CA TYR A 796 15.78 -55.12 -46.51
C TYR A 796 15.58 -55.09 -44.98
N SER A 797 16.64 -55.17 -44.18
CA SER A 797 16.53 -55.04 -42.72
C SER A 797 16.19 -53.61 -42.27
N ILE A 798 16.72 -52.58 -42.96
CA ILE A 798 16.43 -51.17 -42.68
C ILE A 798 15.03 -50.78 -43.16
N ILE A 799 14.60 -51.27 -44.32
CA ILE A 799 13.24 -51.06 -44.84
C ILE A 799 12.21 -51.79 -43.96
N ALA A 800 12.49 -53.01 -43.48
CA ALA A 800 11.63 -53.71 -42.54
C ALA A 800 11.53 -53.01 -41.18
N LEU A 801 12.63 -52.42 -40.67
CA LEU A 801 12.62 -51.65 -39.42
C LEU A 801 11.82 -50.35 -39.55
N LEU A 802 11.93 -49.65 -40.70
CA LEU A 802 11.16 -48.45 -41.00
C LEU A 802 9.67 -48.74 -41.24
N LEU A 803 9.33 -49.85 -41.91
CA LEU A 803 7.93 -50.30 -42.01
C LEU A 803 7.37 -50.72 -40.65
N ALA A 804 8.15 -51.38 -39.80
CA ALA A 804 7.72 -51.75 -38.45
C ALA A 804 7.50 -50.53 -37.55
N LEU A 805 8.31 -49.46 -37.70
CA LEU A 805 8.14 -48.19 -36.99
C LEU A 805 6.92 -47.39 -37.52
N LEU A 806 6.68 -47.39 -38.84
CA LEU A 806 5.52 -46.75 -39.45
C LEU A 806 4.21 -47.49 -39.11
N ILE A 807 4.21 -48.81 -39.17
CA ILE A 807 3.06 -49.64 -38.77
C ILE A 807 2.86 -49.57 -37.25
N GLY A 808 3.92 -49.55 -36.44
CA GLY A 808 3.83 -49.38 -34.98
C GLY A 808 3.25 -48.03 -34.55
N SER A 809 3.65 -46.94 -35.22
CA SER A 809 3.09 -45.60 -34.98
C SER A 809 1.64 -45.47 -35.47
N GLY A 810 1.29 -46.13 -36.60
CA GLY A 810 -0.08 -46.23 -37.10
C GLY A 810 -1.01 -47.07 -36.24
N VAL A 811 -0.53 -48.20 -35.70
CA VAL A 811 -1.30 -49.07 -34.79
C VAL A 811 -1.44 -48.42 -33.42
N ALA A 812 -0.41 -47.75 -32.88
CA ALA A 812 -0.54 -46.96 -31.65
C ALA A 812 -1.52 -45.78 -31.83
N GLY A 813 -1.47 -45.09 -32.97
CA GLY A 813 -2.43 -44.04 -33.33
C GLY A 813 -3.86 -44.55 -33.50
N TYR A 814 -4.04 -45.79 -33.98
CA TYR A 814 -5.36 -46.44 -34.12
C TYR A 814 -5.90 -46.99 -32.79
N TYR A 815 -5.04 -47.58 -31.94
CA TYR A 815 -5.43 -48.13 -30.63
C TYR A 815 -5.71 -47.03 -29.60
N TYR A 816 -4.93 -45.95 -29.60
CA TYR A 816 -5.16 -44.77 -28.76
C TYR A 816 -6.11 -43.75 -29.39
N ARG A 817 -6.66 -44.01 -30.59
CA ARG A 817 -7.63 -43.12 -31.25
C ARG A 817 -8.78 -42.75 -30.32
N LYS A 818 -9.31 -43.69 -29.53
CA LYS A 818 -10.41 -43.42 -28.58
C LYS A 818 -9.98 -42.63 -27.33
N GLN A 819 -8.72 -42.72 -26.87
CA GLN A 819 -8.23 -41.95 -25.72
C GLN A 819 -7.70 -40.56 -26.13
N ILE A 820 -7.09 -40.44 -27.30
CA ILE A 820 -6.67 -39.16 -27.89
C ILE A 820 -7.90 -38.36 -28.35
N LEU A 821 -8.91 -39.01 -28.95
CA LEU A 821 -10.21 -38.36 -29.16
C LEU A 821 -10.93 -38.03 -27.85
N ALA A 822 -10.71 -38.74 -26.74
CA ALA A 822 -11.27 -38.35 -25.44
C ALA A 822 -10.57 -37.13 -24.81
N LEU A 823 -9.29 -36.90 -25.11
CA LEU A 823 -8.54 -35.70 -24.71
C LEU A 823 -8.88 -34.47 -25.58
N PHE A 824 -9.32 -34.68 -26.83
CA PHE A 824 -9.70 -33.60 -27.77
C PHE A 824 -11.20 -33.49 -28.06
N GLN A 825 -12.05 -34.40 -27.56
CA GLN A 825 -13.49 -34.19 -27.43
C GLN A 825 -13.74 -33.37 -26.19
N LYS A 826 -13.48 -32.07 -26.34
CA LYS A 826 -14.23 -31.03 -25.64
C LYS A 826 -15.69 -31.35 -25.95
N LYS A 827 -16.38 -31.93 -24.96
CA LYS A 827 -17.83 -32.16 -24.96
C LYS A 827 -18.45 -30.90 -25.55
N ASP A 828 -19.18 -31.06 -26.64
CA ASP A 828 -19.88 -29.99 -27.35
C ASP A 828 -20.86 -29.36 -26.34
N ASN A 829 -20.34 -28.42 -25.55
CA ASN A 829 -21.07 -27.56 -24.64
C ASN A 829 -21.64 -26.38 -25.41
N THR A 830 -21.68 -26.47 -26.74
CA THR A 830 -22.26 -25.46 -27.61
C THR A 830 -23.75 -25.30 -27.30
N ASP A 831 -24.44 -26.36 -26.89
CA ASP A 831 -25.84 -26.28 -26.42
C ASP A 831 -25.97 -25.79 -24.98
N LEU A 832 -25.01 -26.08 -24.09
CA LEU A 832 -25.01 -25.60 -22.69
C LEU A 832 -24.59 -24.11 -22.60
N ILE A 833 -23.69 -23.68 -23.47
CA ILE A 833 -23.24 -22.29 -23.65
C ILE A 833 -24.33 -21.51 -24.39
N LYS A 834 -24.97 -22.05 -25.44
CA LYS A 834 -26.17 -21.42 -26.03
C LYS A 834 -27.31 -21.34 -25.03
N MET A 835 -27.54 -22.35 -24.19
CA MET A 835 -28.54 -22.26 -23.11
C MET A 835 -28.15 -21.23 -22.04
N ARG A 836 -26.88 -21.15 -21.63
CA ARG A 836 -26.43 -20.13 -20.65
C ARG A 836 -26.45 -18.71 -21.21
N ILE A 837 -26.04 -18.52 -22.46
CA ILE A 837 -26.14 -17.22 -23.17
C ILE A 837 -27.61 -16.85 -23.31
N LYS A 838 -28.48 -17.75 -23.77
CA LYS A 838 -29.92 -17.48 -23.89
C LYS A 838 -30.60 -17.22 -22.54
N LYS A 839 -30.11 -17.83 -21.45
CA LYS A 839 -30.58 -17.59 -20.08
C LYS A 839 -30.04 -16.28 -19.49
N LEU A 840 -28.84 -15.86 -19.87
CA LEU A 840 -28.25 -14.57 -19.51
C LEU A 840 -28.90 -13.43 -20.30
N GLU A 841 -29.12 -13.58 -21.61
CA GLU A 841 -29.87 -12.64 -22.45
C GLU A 841 -31.31 -12.48 -21.97
N ALA A 842 -31.97 -13.58 -21.58
CA ALA A 842 -33.31 -13.51 -20.98
C ALA A 842 -33.30 -12.73 -19.65
N LYS A 843 -32.28 -12.95 -18.80
CA LYS A 843 -32.13 -12.26 -17.52
C LYS A 843 -31.77 -10.78 -17.69
N GLU A 844 -30.93 -10.44 -18.67
CA GLU A 844 -30.60 -9.05 -19.01
C GLU A 844 -31.81 -8.30 -19.58
N LYS A 845 -32.58 -8.94 -20.48
CA LYS A 845 -33.84 -8.38 -20.97
C LYS A 845 -34.86 -8.17 -19.85
N GLU A 846 -35.01 -9.15 -18.96
CA GLU A 846 -35.88 -9.05 -17.79
C GLU A 846 -35.45 -7.91 -16.86
N THR A 847 -34.14 -7.76 -16.61
CA THR A 847 -33.59 -6.67 -15.80
C THR A 847 -33.79 -5.31 -16.47
N ALA A 848 -33.64 -5.22 -17.78
CA ALA A 848 -33.89 -4.00 -18.55
C ALA A 848 -35.37 -3.57 -18.47
N ILE A 849 -36.30 -4.52 -18.61
CA ILE A 849 -37.74 -4.27 -18.45
C ILE A 849 -38.04 -3.77 -17.03
N LEU A 850 -37.54 -4.45 -15.98
CA LEU A 850 -37.78 -4.06 -14.59
C LEU A 850 -37.19 -2.70 -14.23
N ASN A 851 -35.99 -2.38 -14.71
CA ASN A 851 -35.38 -1.07 -14.49
C ASN A 851 -36.18 0.03 -15.18
N MET A 852 -36.67 -0.22 -16.40
CA MET A 852 -37.48 0.75 -17.12
C MET A 852 -38.87 0.93 -16.48
N VAL A 853 -39.47 -0.13 -15.95
CA VAL A 853 -40.68 -0.05 -15.11
C VAL A 853 -40.42 0.79 -13.85
N LYS A 854 -39.31 0.55 -13.13
CA LYS A 854 -38.95 1.31 -11.92
C LYS A 854 -38.73 2.78 -12.21
N ILE A 855 -37.96 3.12 -13.26
CA ILE A 855 -37.73 4.51 -13.68
C ILE A 855 -39.06 5.18 -14.05
N MET A 856 -39.93 4.50 -14.81
CA MET A 856 -41.20 5.08 -15.25
C MET A 856 -42.22 5.21 -14.12
N LYS A 857 -42.21 4.30 -13.14
CA LYS A 857 -42.99 4.44 -11.89
C LYS A 857 -42.48 5.59 -11.02
N MET A 858 -41.16 5.79 -10.91
CA MET A 858 -40.58 6.99 -10.25
C MET A 858 -41.02 8.29 -10.93
N LEU A 859 -41.20 8.26 -12.26
CA LEU A 859 -41.76 9.37 -13.05
C LEU A 859 -43.31 9.44 -13.01
N LYS A 860 -43.97 8.69 -12.12
CA LYS A 860 -45.42 8.65 -11.89
C LYS A 860 -46.25 8.37 -13.16
N LYS A 861 -45.73 7.54 -14.07
CA LYS A 861 -46.49 7.11 -15.28
C LYS A 861 -47.44 5.96 -14.93
N GLU A 862 -48.65 5.98 -15.50
CA GLU A 862 -49.63 4.91 -15.34
C GLU A 862 -49.16 3.61 -16.02
N ASP A 863 -49.51 2.45 -15.45
CA ASP A 863 -49.03 1.13 -15.92
C ASP A 863 -49.33 0.87 -17.40
N LEU A 864 -50.48 1.33 -17.92
CA LEU A 864 -50.82 1.25 -19.34
C LEU A 864 -49.83 2.02 -20.23
N THR A 865 -49.31 3.14 -19.74
CA THR A 865 -48.33 3.97 -20.45
C THR A 865 -46.94 3.34 -20.40
N ILE A 866 -46.57 2.75 -19.25
CA ILE A 866 -45.31 2.00 -19.09
C ILE A 866 -45.29 0.79 -20.04
N ARG A 867 -46.39 0.04 -20.08
CA ARG A 867 -46.53 -1.15 -20.93
C ARG A 867 -46.48 -0.79 -22.42
N ARG A 868 -47.15 0.29 -22.84
CA ARG A 868 -47.04 0.80 -24.23
C ARG A 868 -45.62 1.20 -24.57
N ARG A 869 -44.90 1.86 -23.66
CA ARG A 869 -43.51 2.29 -23.90
C ARG A 869 -42.57 1.09 -24.03
N LEU A 870 -42.71 0.06 -23.19
CA LEU A 870 -41.92 -1.17 -23.31
C LEU A 870 -42.17 -1.89 -24.66
N LEU A 871 -43.41 -1.87 -25.16
CA LEU A 871 -43.72 -2.38 -26.50
C LEU A 871 -43.06 -1.55 -27.62
N GLU A 872 -43.01 -0.21 -27.48
CA GLU A 872 -42.31 0.68 -28.42
C GLU A 872 -40.80 0.46 -28.46
N GLU A 873 -40.19 0.12 -27.32
CA GLU A 873 -38.76 -0.21 -27.19
C GLU A 873 -38.43 -1.64 -27.69
N GLY A 874 -39.43 -2.36 -28.22
CA GLY A 874 -39.25 -3.64 -28.90
C GLY A 874 -39.39 -4.88 -28.01
N PHE A 875 -39.82 -4.74 -26.76
CA PHE A 875 -40.15 -5.89 -25.91
C PHE A 875 -41.52 -6.46 -26.28
N THR A 876 -41.68 -7.78 -26.24
CA THR A 876 -42.97 -8.43 -26.51
C THR A 876 -43.85 -8.45 -25.27
N GLU A 877 -45.19 -8.50 -25.42
CA GLU A 877 -46.11 -8.60 -24.26
C GLU A 877 -45.74 -9.77 -23.34
N LYS A 878 -45.32 -10.90 -23.92
CA LYS A 878 -44.95 -12.09 -23.15
C LYS A 878 -43.65 -11.90 -22.33
N GLU A 879 -42.69 -11.12 -22.83
CA GLU A 879 -41.47 -10.78 -22.09
C GLU A 879 -41.78 -9.80 -20.95
N ILE A 880 -42.67 -8.83 -21.18
CA ILE A 880 -43.11 -7.87 -20.16
C ILE A 880 -43.86 -8.57 -19.03
N ASP A 881 -44.82 -9.44 -19.36
CA ASP A 881 -45.62 -10.15 -18.37
C ASP A 881 -44.78 -11.14 -17.56
N SER A 882 -43.77 -11.78 -18.18
CA SER A 882 -42.84 -12.68 -17.48
C SER A 882 -41.96 -11.93 -16.49
N ALA A 883 -41.49 -10.73 -16.83
CA ALA A 883 -40.66 -9.90 -15.95
C ALA A 883 -41.46 -9.31 -14.79
N LEU A 884 -42.69 -8.87 -15.02
CA LEU A 884 -43.56 -8.37 -13.94
C LEU A 884 -44.02 -9.49 -12.99
N ALA A 885 -44.13 -10.73 -13.48
CA ALA A 885 -44.45 -11.88 -12.65
C ALA A 885 -43.31 -12.29 -11.70
N SER A 886 -42.04 -12.06 -12.08
CA SER A 886 -40.88 -12.36 -11.23
C SER A 886 -40.65 -11.31 -10.14
N GLU A 887 -41.02 -10.04 -10.36
CA GLU A 887 -41.00 -8.97 -9.34
C GLU A 887 -41.89 -9.33 -8.13
N ASN A 888 -43.02 -10.02 -8.35
CA ASN A 888 -43.93 -10.44 -7.29
C ASN A 888 -43.48 -11.69 -6.50
N GLN A 889 -42.34 -12.32 -6.85
CA GLN A 889 -41.81 -13.49 -6.13
C GLN A 889 -40.64 -13.16 -5.17
N GLU A 890 -40.04 -11.97 -5.25
CA GLU A 890 -38.95 -11.54 -4.36
C GLU A 890 -39.40 -10.80 -3.08
N GLU A 891 -40.69 -10.50 -2.94
CA GLU A 891 -41.27 -9.98 -1.69
C GLU A 891 -41.90 -11.10 -0.84
N VAL A 892 -41.08 -11.87 -0.14
CA VAL A 892 -41.52 -12.61 1.07
C VAL A 892 -40.76 -12.06 2.27
N PRO A 893 -41.43 -11.40 3.23
CA PRO A 893 -40.78 -10.89 4.44
C PRO A 893 -40.37 -12.05 5.37
N LEU A 894 -39.13 -12.02 5.86
CA LEU A 894 -38.70 -12.81 7.01
C LEU A 894 -39.33 -12.21 8.28
N GLY A 895 -40.52 -12.68 8.63
CA GLY A 895 -41.20 -12.34 9.88
C GLY A 895 -42.40 -13.25 10.14
N GLU A 896 -42.34 -13.96 11.26
CA GLU A 896 -43.42 -14.75 11.91
C GLU A 896 -43.80 -16.13 11.36
N ALA A 897 -43.53 -17.13 12.20
CA ALA A 897 -44.51 -18.13 12.71
C ALA A 897 -43.97 -19.57 12.72
N GLY A 898 -43.13 -19.87 13.71
CA GLY A 898 -43.16 -21.18 14.35
C GLY A 898 -44.44 -21.32 15.18
N LYS A 899 -45.54 -21.78 14.58
CA LYS A 899 -46.70 -22.39 15.26
C LYS A 899 -47.40 -23.35 14.28
N LYS A 900 -47.08 -24.64 14.37
CA LYS A 900 -47.94 -25.71 13.86
C LYS A 900 -48.95 -26.08 14.94
N SER A 901 -50.23 -26.12 14.57
CA SER A 901 -51.25 -26.88 15.30
C SER A 901 -51.41 -28.27 14.68
N VAL A 902 -51.83 -29.20 15.54
CA VAL A 902 -52.48 -30.50 15.29
C VAL A 902 -51.60 -31.66 14.78
N ARG A 903 -51.05 -32.43 15.73
CA ARG A 903 -51.76 -33.62 16.26
C ARG A 903 -51.42 -33.84 17.72
#